data_AF-A0AB36JPL8-F1
#
_entry.id   AF-A0AB36JPL8-F1
#
_cell.length_a   1.000
_cell.length_b   1.000
_cell.length_c   1.000
_cell.angle_alpha   90.00
_cell.angle_beta   90.00
_cell.angle_gamma   90.00
#
_symmetry.space_group_name_H-M   'P 1'
#
loop_
_entity.id
_entity.type
_entity.pdbx_description
1 polymer ?
#
loop_
_entity_poly.entity_id
_entity_poly.type
_entity_poly.pdbx_seq_one_letter_code
_entity_poly.pdbx_strand_id
1 'polypeptide(L)'
;MKIVTDPSNNRYSIRKCRIGVCSVLVAITFLGTQPVLADEQGSSDSIEVTTPQPEEALQPEPDSTEEHAVTEALVTPQPTEDSHSKEAVVAPTPDSVPGDSNPEVASLIPATPVQEEGKESGKQEDPARGAGIVSRSAVNPGNSSQATELVENGDFETTEPATGNWYSTAASGWDNPWIPSSIDKSNGAIYANNGQLVIEAKDTFRAAVTQLVAIDPTKRYVFAADVKAFGIVGGGARVRLTSRDVNNKNLSPQEFVYTDTVLGTKDTRIEKLVSLSPEAAYLKVELFFEKGTGTAVFDNISLKEYVPASSTFDKKGKPETGTVSIDTGKVYVPNRKDLTYEVVDTTVATLSNNMIFPKQSGTTLVRVYDQNGEVSHFTLTVTPHQETIFDELQRRWEEISLANNRFDTNDPNKVAFLQKLEQTVDTYVANWRSPSRLEPSLFENISLNQSAGITSTYRNLEKMSQVITNPFSKYYRDRELIDKVKKGMAWLYEQVYNENKEINGNWWDYEIGGPLALLNTLVYMNPYFSQEEIETYTKPIRKFVPDTTMIRMTTPNPVPAVGGNQTDISKVAILEGALRREEQRIRDGVHGLTTIMKFVSSGEGFYKDGSFIDHTNVAYTGAYGNVLLDGFSQILPVIQSSPFELPEEKTQILQKWIEKAFMPILVKGELLDMTRGRSVSRQQKQSHVYAVEILSSLVRIAESAKEPEKSALLSFVKGQVLSDTFNDIYKHLRSYKEYDLFNALLSNDQIQPKPAENVIAAFNNMDKFVYHNAEQNFTFALSMYSNKTQNYEDMNDENRRGWYTSDGMVYLYNGDLSHYSNNYWPTVDPYRLAGTTTTKDLRKDGSGEVTLTSSFVGASQLGNRLATLAMDFNNWNNSLTARKAWFVLGNKIVFLGTQVEHQSGKGAVTTVENRKLVAGENYQYYINGQAVDLSHQVTTGETKTFYMTNGKANQSIGYAFLTPLSTQAKVEKRVGKWSDINYGQSKDAVENSFVTLWHEQPQTASNYAYVLVPNQSMETVDKIANSVQVLHQDRDLQVVYDQEQKAWGIVKYTSDPYTVEGMTLTDAGLYMIQAVKDGYHVAFYNPSTKAVDKGLVLTTVGATLTVEQAPTEAYPSTIWKVTLPTAKEKELPQKEEDTKGASQSKASKEATPTPSKPNHADESPIGNVQSMQPSQATPLGLKKQSENKAHKLVHSLPQTADQKGLGISLLGLLSLVGLARTRRLRYEGVKNSKRK
;
A
#
# COMPACT_ATOMS: atom_id res chain seq x y z
N MET A 1 -0.12 18.54 -27.19
CA MET A 1 0.18 19.96 -27.53
C MET A 1 -0.02 20.15 -29.03
N LYS A 2 -0.30 21.38 -29.50
CA LYS A 2 -0.01 21.81 -30.89
C LYS A 2 1.20 22.74 -30.84
N ILE A 3 2.20 22.48 -31.67
CA ILE A 3 3.34 23.39 -31.89
C ILE A 3 3.03 24.20 -33.15
N VAL A 4 3.27 25.50 -33.09
CA VAL A 4 3.32 26.39 -34.25
C VAL A 4 4.72 26.95 -34.32
N THR A 5 5.40 26.76 -35.44
CA THR A 5 6.77 27.19 -35.69
C THR A 5 6.78 28.48 -36.52
N ASP A 6 7.35 29.55 -35.96
CA ASP A 6 7.87 30.69 -36.72
C ASP A 6 9.42 30.53 -36.76
N PRO A 7 10.05 30.46 -37.95
CA PRO A 7 11.49 30.23 -38.07
C PRO A 7 12.36 31.49 -37.84
N SER A 8 11.78 32.66 -37.51
CA SER A 8 12.45 33.95 -37.72
C SER A 8 13.02 34.68 -36.49
N ASN A 9 12.84 34.21 -35.24
CA ASN A 9 13.41 34.92 -34.08
C ASN A 9 13.83 34.04 -32.88
N ASN A 10 15.07 34.23 -32.42
CA ASN A 10 15.74 33.33 -31.48
C ASN A 10 15.58 33.77 -30.00
N ARG A 11 14.35 33.68 -29.46
CA ARG A 11 14.05 33.93 -28.03
C ARG A 11 12.95 33.04 -27.48
N TYR A 12 13.28 32.17 -26.52
CA TYR A 12 12.31 31.41 -25.74
C TYR A 12 11.96 32.15 -24.43
N SER A 13 10.67 32.19 -24.06
CA SER A 13 10.23 32.68 -22.74
C SER A 13 9.24 31.72 -22.09
N ILE A 14 9.64 31.12 -20.97
CA ILE A 14 8.80 30.18 -20.21
C ILE A 14 7.90 30.97 -19.24
N ARG A 15 6.58 30.84 -19.38
CA ARG A 15 5.62 31.13 -18.30
C ARG A 15 5.25 29.81 -17.62
N LYS A 16 5.22 29.79 -16.29
CA LYS A 16 4.75 28.62 -15.52
C LYS A 16 3.23 28.51 -15.61
N CYS A 17 2.73 27.40 -16.15
CA CYS A 17 1.41 26.88 -15.81
C CYS A 17 1.55 25.93 -14.62
N ARG A 18 0.55 25.90 -13.72
CA ARG A 18 0.35 24.76 -12.82
C ARG A 18 -0.38 23.69 -13.63
N ILE A 19 0.12 22.46 -13.61
CA ILE A 19 -0.53 21.28 -14.16
C ILE A 19 -0.79 20.35 -12.98
N GLY A 20 -2.00 19.79 -12.89
CA GLY A 20 -2.36 18.80 -11.88
C GLY A 20 -2.13 17.38 -12.36
N VAL A 21 -1.76 16.50 -11.43
CA VAL A 21 -1.91 15.03 -11.41
C VAL A 21 -1.82 14.29 -12.76
N CYS A 22 -0.67 13.63 -12.94
CA CYS A 22 -0.44 12.40 -13.71
C CYS A 22 -1.14 12.24 -15.08
N SER A 23 -0.36 12.45 -16.15
CA SER A 23 -0.65 11.90 -17.48
C SER A 23 0.68 11.61 -18.19
N VAL A 24 0.95 10.35 -18.50
CA VAL A 24 2.13 9.95 -19.28
C VAL A 24 1.86 10.21 -20.76
N LEU A 25 2.80 10.89 -21.42
CA LEU A 25 2.77 11.15 -22.86
C LEU A 25 3.87 10.33 -23.54
N VAL A 26 3.47 9.44 -24.44
CA VAL A 26 4.37 8.82 -25.43
C VAL A 26 3.91 9.25 -26.81
N ALA A 27 4.82 9.79 -27.61
CA ALA A 27 4.61 10.09 -29.02
C ALA A 27 5.79 9.53 -29.80
N ILE A 28 5.56 8.48 -30.57
CA ILE A 28 6.57 7.84 -31.42
C ILE A 28 6.12 7.99 -32.87
N THR A 29 7.00 8.55 -33.69
CA THR A 29 6.87 8.58 -35.15
C THR A 29 7.96 7.68 -35.73
N PHE A 30 7.58 6.75 -36.61
CA PHE A 30 8.52 5.98 -37.43
C PHE A 30 8.16 6.11 -38.91
N LEU A 31 9.20 6.15 -39.75
CA LEU A 31 9.13 6.34 -41.20
C LEU A 31 9.75 5.12 -41.88
N GLY A 32 8.95 4.43 -42.72
CA GLY A 32 9.40 3.30 -43.55
C GLY A 32 9.68 2.00 -42.75
N THR A 33 9.76 0.84 -43.38
CA THR A 33 9.59 0.50 -44.82
C THR A 33 8.93 -0.87 -44.95
N GLN A 34 8.06 -1.08 -45.95
CA GLN A 34 7.55 -2.42 -46.29
C GLN A 34 8.64 -3.30 -46.94
N PRO A 35 8.49 -4.63 -46.80
CA PRO A 35 8.63 -5.49 -47.97
C PRO A 35 7.40 -6.37 -48.24
N VAL A 36 7.19 -6.56 -49.54
CA VAL A 36 6.24 -7.41 -50.27
C VAL A 36 6.04 -8.83 -49.70
N LEU A 37 4.79 -9.32 -49.73
CA LEU A 37 4.44 -10.75 -49.63
C LEU A 37 4.39 -11.38 -51.03
N ALA A 38 4.66 -12.68 -51.13
CA ALA A 38 4.41 -13.51 -52.30
C ALA A 38 3.87 -14.89 -51.86
N ASP A 39 3.03 -15.49 -52.69
CA ASP A 39 2.21 -16.68 -52.37
C ASP A 39 2.97 -18.02 -52.48
N GLU A 40 2.40 -19.11 -51.94
CA GLU A 40 1.65 -20.10 -52.75
C GLU A 40 1.03 -21.27 -51.94
N GLN A 41 -0.28 -21.50 -52.17
CA GLN A 41 -1.04 -22.78 -52.29
C GLN A 41 -0.97 -23.88 -51.18
N GLY A 42 -2.06 -24.60 -50.85
CA GLY A 42 -3.46 -24.54 -51.32
C GLY A 42 -4.35 -25.69 -50.77
N SER A 43 -5.65 -25.69 -51.14
CA SER A 43 -6.69 -26.78 -51.14
C SER A 43 -6.81 -27.73 -49.92
N SER A 44 -7.88 -27.65 -49.10
CA SER A 44 -9.21 -28.33 -49.24
C SER A 44 -9.26 -29.71 -48.53
N ASP A 45 -10.37 -30.33 -48.10
CA ASP A 45 -11.83 -30.12 -48.32
C ASP A 45 -12.67 -30.32 -47.03
N SER A 46 -13.99 -30.13 -47.12
CA SER A 46 -14.99 -30.21 -46.03
C SER A 46 -15.59 -31.60 -45.78
N ILE A 47 -16.03 -31.88 -44.53
CA ILE A 47 -17.03 -32.92 -44.20
C ILE A 47 -18.07 -32.33 -43.21
N GLU A 48 -19.31 -32.83 -43.28
CA GLU A 48 -20.52 -32.28 -42.64
C GLU A 48 -20.78 -32.72 -41.19
N VAL A 49 -21.77 -32.07 -40.57
CA VAL A 49 -22.33 -32.36 -39.24
C VAL A 49 -23.33 -33.53 -39.32
N THR A 50 -23.34 -34.41 -38.32
CA THR A 50 -24.47 -35.32 -38.05
C THR A 50 -24.85 -35.34 -36.57
N THR A 51 -26.11 -35.02 -36.28
CA THR A 51 -26.79 -35.25 -34.99
C THR A 51 -27.63 -36.52 -35.04
N PRO A 52 -27.81 -37.21 -33.91
CA PRO A 52 -29.16 -37.72 -33.61
C PRO A 52 -29.61 -37.54 -32.14
N GLN A 53 -30.93 -37.59 -31.99
CA GLN A 53 -31.73 -37.80 -30.77
C GLN A 53 -32.88 -38.75 -31.15
N PRO A 54 -33.68 -39.28 -30.21
CA PRO A 54 -33.40 -39.67 -28.82
C PRO A 54 -33.82 -41.15 -28.58
N GLU A 55 -33.74 -41.66 -27.34
CA GLU A 55 -34.50 -42.88 -26.94
C GLU A 55 -34.81 -42.86 -25.44
N GLU A 56 -35.82 -43.62 -24.99
CA GLU A 56 -36.54 -43.40 -23.72
C GLU A 56 -36.95 -44.71 -23.00
N ALA A 57 -37.18 -44.61 -21.69
CA ALA A 57 -37.88 -45.53 -20.77
C ALA A 57 -37.22 -46.86 -20.34
N LEU A 58 -37.17 -47.07 -19.01
CA LEU A 58 -37.90 -48.15 -18.30
C LEU A 58 -37.75 -48.05 -16.76
N GLN A 59 -38.82 -48.33 -16.01
CA GLN A 59 -38.84 -48.64 -14.56
C GLN A 59 -39.40 -50.07 -14.37
N PRO A 60 -39.19 -50.76 -13.22
CA PRO A 60 -40.10 -50.58 -12.06
C PRO A 60 -39.44 -50.70 -10.65
N GLU A 61 -40.25 -50.50 -9.61
CA GLU A 61 -40.01 -50.68 -8.15
C GLU A 61 -40.20 -52.17 -7.71
N PRO A 62 -40.36 -52.60 -6.41
CA PRO A 62 -40.36 -51.88 -5.10
C PRO A 62 -39.69 -52.59 -3.89
N ASP A 63 -39.89 -52.00 -2.68
CA ASP A 63 -39.93 -52.61 -1.32
C ASP A 63 -38.63 -53.16 -0.67
N SER A 64 -38.47 -53.18 0.68
CA SER A 64 -39.23 -52.57 1.80
C SER A 64 -38.47 -52.61 3.15
N THR A 65 -38.77 -51.65 4.06
CA THR A 65 -38.72 -51.78 5.56
C THR A 65 -37.36 -52.06 6.25
N GLU A 66 -37.15 -51.85 7.56
CA GLU A 66 -38.06 -51.54 8.70
C GLU A 66 -37.73 -50.20 9.44
N GLU A 67 -38.67 -49.76 10.26
CA GLU A 67 -38.60 -48.57 11.11
C GLU A 67 -38.13 -48.89 12.55
N HIS A 68 -37.85 -47.86 13.35
CA HIS A 68 -38.71 -47.61 14.52
C HIS A 68 -38.47 -46.20 15.12
N ALA A 69 -39.56 -45.52 15.47
CA ALA A 69 -39.55 -44.23 16.16
C ALA A 69 -40.45 -44.26 17.41
N VAL A 70 -40.10 -43.47 18.44
CA VAL A 70 -40.98 -43.09 19.56
C VAL A 70 -40.65 -41.64 19.96
N THR A 71 -41.66 -40.88 20.39
CA THR A 71 -41.58 -39.46 20.79
C THR A 71 -42.10 -39.27 22.23
N GLU A 72 -42.01 -38.03 22.75
CA GLU A 72 -42.61 -37.55 24.02
C GLU A 72 -41.98 -38.06 25.34
N ALA A 73 -41.99 -37.34 26.48
CA ALA A 73 -42.27 -35.92 26.75
C ALA A 73 -41.68 -35.44 28.11
N LEU A 74 -41.75 -34.12 28.35
CA LEU A 74 -41.71 -33.36 29.62
C LEU A 74 -41.56 -34.10 30.98
N VAL A 75 -40.52 -33.76 31.77
CA VAL A 75 -40.58 -33.53 33.24
C VAL A 75 -39.49 -32.52 33.67
N THR A 76 -39.84 -31.56 34.54
CA THR A 76 -38.90 -30.71 35.31
C THR A 76 -38.63 -31.28 36.70
N PRO A 77 -37.42 -31.12 37.27
CA PRO A 77 -37.38 -30.42 38.57
C PRO A 77 -36.12 -29.57 38.87
N GLN A 78 -36.34 -28.51 39.64
CA GLN A 78 -35.42 -27.96 40.66
C GLN A 78 -35.94 -28.39 42.05
N PRO A 79 -35.21 -28.15 43.17
CA PRO A 79 -33.77 -28.28 43.41
C PRO A 79 -33.50 -29.10 44.70
N THR A 80 -32.23 -29.27 45.13
CA THR A 80 -31.89 -29.69 46.51
C THR A 80 -30.65 -28.97 47.04
N GLU A 81 -30.73 -28.48 48.28
CA GLU A 81 -29.64 -27.85 49.05
C GLU A 81 -29.03 -28.84 50.06
N ASP A 82 -27.73 -28.68 50.37
CA ASP A 82 -27.10 -28.66 51.72
C ASP A 82 -25.56 -28.76 51.53
N SER A 83 -24.69 -27.83 51.99
CA SER A 83 -24.36 -27.35 53.35
C SER A 83 -23.43 -28.32 54.12
N HIS A 84 -22.43 -27.92 54.92
CA HIS A 84 -21.77 -26.65 55.31
C HIS A 84 -20.22 -26.88 55.30
N SER A 85 -19.25 -25.99 55.58
CA SER A 85 -19.15 -24.80 56.46
C SER A 85 -17.98 -23.88 56.02
N LYS A 86 -18.20 -22.56 55.87
CA LYS A 86 -17.86 -21.44 56.79
C LYS A 86 -16.38 -21.22 57.19
N GLU A 87 -15.83 -20.10 56.73
CA GLU A 87 -15.19 -19.09 57.59
C GLU A 87 -15.38 -17.69 56.94
N ALA A 88 -15.33 -16.58 57.70
CA ALA A 88 -15.68 -15.25 57.17
C ALA A 88 -15.12 -14.06 57.99
N VAL A 89 -14.61 -13.01 57.32
CA VAL A 89 -14.30 -11.70 57.91
C VAL A 89 -14.67 -10.55 56.97
N VAL A 90 -15.60 -9.71 57.46
CA VAL A 90 -15.86 -8.26 57.24
C VAL A 90 -15.13 -7.51 56.11
N ALA A 91 -15.91 -6.73 55.34
CA ALA A 91 -15.42 -5.62 54.51
C ALA A 91 -16.08 -4.27 54.93
N PRO A 92 -15.37 -3.12 54.85
CA PRO A 92 -15.93 -1.78 55.03
C PRO A 92 -16.10 -1.00 53.71
N THR A 93 -16.92 0.06 53.74
CA THR A 93 -17.18 1.00 52.63
C THR A 93 -16.10 2.06 52.46
N PRO A 94 -15.96 2.66 51.26
CA PRO A 94 -15.39 3.99 51.07
C PRO A 94 -16.48 5.07 51.07
N ASP A 95 -16.25 6.19 51.75
CA ASP A 95 -17.12 7.36 51.77
C ASP A 95 -16.28 8.64 51.95
N SER A 96 -16.91 9.80 51.90
CA SER A 96 -16.40 11.16 52.14
C SER A 96 -15.61 11.87 51.02
N VAL A 97 -16.19 12.98 50.58
CA VAL A 97 -15.57 14.14 49.91
C VAL A 97 -15.32 15.21 50.98
N PRO A 98 -14.36 16.13 50.77
CA PRO A 98 -14.48 17.49 51.32
C PRO A 98 -14.49 18.53 50.19
N GLY A 99 -15.41 19.49 50.28
CA GLY A 99 -15.40 20.74 49.51
C GLY A 99 -15.82 21.89 50.40
N ASP A 100 -15.92 23.11 49.88
CA ASP A 100 -16.79 24.14 50.49
C ASP A 100 -17.11 25.32 49.56
N SER A 101 -18.11 26.10 49.98
CA SER A 101 -18.45 27.49 49.60
C SER A 101 -19.11 27.74 48.23
N ASN A 102 -20.42 27.93 48.30
CA ASN A 102 -21.20 28.83 47.43
C ASN A 102 -21.84 29.91 48.35
N PRO A 103 -22.45 30.98 47.82
CA PRO A 103 -23.81 31.27 48.29
C PRO A 103 -24.78 31.77 47.21
N GLU A 104 -26.07 31.64 47.52
CA GLU A 104 -27.23 31.89 46.65
C GLU A 104 -27.69 33.35 46.64
N VAL A 105 -28.56 33.72 45.67
CA VAL A 105 -29.80 34.46 45.96
C VAL A 105 -30.96 33.90 45.10
N ALA A 106 -32.16 33.83 45.68
CA ALA A 106 -33.42 33.32 45.14
C ALA A 106 -34.27 34.47 44.51
N SER A 107 -35.49 34.35 43.93
CA SER A 107 -36.37 33.24 43.48
C SER A 107 -37.65 33.83 42.81
N LEU A 108 -38.63 32.95 42.51
CA LEU A 108 -40.09 33.18 42.39
C LEU A 108 -40.73 33.66 41.07
N ILE A 109 -41.86 33.00 40.77
CA ILE A 109 -42.93 33.33 39.82
C ILE A 109 -44.17 33.70 40.65
N PRO A 110 -45.11 34.52 40.15
CA PRO A 110 -46.49 34.02 40.06
C PRO A 110 -47.23 34.45 38.77
N ALA A 111 -48.48 33.98 38.60
CA ALA A 111 -49.22 33.99 37.33
C ALA A 111 -50.30 35.09 37.19
N THR A 112 -50.82 35.18 35.96
CA THR A 112 -52.03 35.86 35.44
C THR A 112 -53.31 35.71 36.30
N PRO A 113 -54.28 36.65 36.31
CA PRO A 113 -55.29 36.71 35.21
C PRO A 113 -55.92 38.08 34.80
N VAL A 114 -56.23 38.18 33.50
CA VAL A 114 -57.46 38.66 32.81
C VAL A 114 -58.34 39.79 33.40
N GLN A 115 -58.56 40.86 32.60
CA GLN A 115 -59.86 41.48 32.17
C GLN A 115 -59.60 42.81 31.39
N GLU A 116 -60.51 43.48 30.66
CA GLU A 116 -61.48 43.11 29.60
C GLU A 116 -62.06 44.41 28.94
N GLU A 117 -62.63 44.33 27.72
CA GLU A 117 -63.50 45.34 27.01
C GLU A 117 -63.00 46.74 26.53
N GLY A 118 -63.69 47.29 25.49
CA GLY A 118 -63.59 48.69 24.96
C GLY A 118 -62.70 48.88 23.71
N LYS A 119 -63.12 49.02 22.44
CA LYS A 119 -64.23 49.74 21.74
C LYS A 119 -64.19 51.27 21.90
N GLU A 120 -64.47 52.13 20.90
CA GLU A 120 -64.63 52.05 19.42
C GLU A 120 -64.59 53.50 18.87
N SER A 121 -64.41 53.86 17.58
CA SER A 121 -64.19 53.19 16.28
C SER A 121 -63.27 54.14 15.43
N GLY A 122 -63.17 54.22 14.09
CA GLY A 122 -63.85 53.61 12.93
C GLY A 122 -63.74 54.50 11.66
N LYS A 123 -64.07 53.94 10.48
CA LYS A 123 -64.75 54.51 9.26
C LYS A 123 -64.38 55.93 8.76
N GLN A 124 -64.29 56.22 7.45
CA GLN A 124 -64.46 55.50 6.16
C GLN A 124 -63.58 56.27 5.11
N GLU A 125 -63.40 55.99 3.82
CA GLU A 125 -64.13 55.25 2.75
C GLU A 125 -63.10 54.78 1.67
N ASP A 126 -63.55 54.29 0.50
CA ASP A 126 -62.76 54.00 -0.72
C ASP A 126 -63.52 54.56 -1.96
N PRO A 127 -62.85 54.84 -3.11
CA PRO A 127 -63.28 54.12 -4.32
C PRO A 127 -62.18 53.79 -5.36
N ALA A 128 -62.09 52.50 -5.73
CA ALA A 128 -62.36 51.94 -7.07
C ALA A 128 -61.89 52.71 -8.36
N ARG A 129 -61.39 52.09 -9.45
CA ARG A 129 -61.38 50.68 -9.93
C ARG A 129 -60.51 50.55 -11.21
N GLY A 130 -60.01 49.34 -11.55
CA GLY A 130 -59.92 48.89 -12.97
C GLY A 130 -58.69 48.11 -13.47
N ALA A 131 -58.79 46.76 -13.47
CA ALA A 131 -58.09 45.75 -14.32
C ALA A 131 -56.53 45.72 -14.40
N GLY A 132 -55.86 44.55 -14.52
CA GLY A 132 -56.32 43.16 -14.40
C GLY A 132 -55.38 42.11 -15.05
N ILE A 133 -55.26 40.91 -14.46
CA ILE A 133 -54.51 39.69 -14.92
C ILE A 133 -52.97 39.91 -14.99
N VAL A 134 -52.03 39.03 -14.59
CA VAL A 134 -51.98 37.56 -14.39
C VAL A 134 -51.29 37.16 -13.06
N SER A 135 -51.64 35.99 -12.52
CA SER A 135 -51.19 35.43 -11.23
C SER A 135 -49.83 34.72 -11.24
N ARG A 136 -49.10 34.79 -10.10
CA ARG A 136 -48.26 33.70 -9.58
C ARG A 136 -48.53 33.47 -8.09
N SER A 137 -48.22 32.26 -7.61
CA SER A 137 -48.77 31.68 -6.38
C SER A 137 -48.21 32.27 -5.09
N ALA A 138 -49.04 32.29 -4.04
CA ALA A 138 -48.62 32.61 -2.68
C ALA A 138 -47.72 31.52 -2.09
N VAL A 139 -46.80 31.92 -1.20
CA VAL A 139 -45.95 31.04 -0.40
C VAL A 139 -46.52 30.98 1.02
N ASN A 140 -46.60 29.78 1.60
CA ASN A 140 -47.04 29.59 3.00
C ASN A 140 -45.98 30.14 3.97
N PRO A 141 -46.36 30.97 4.97
CA PRO A 141 -45.44 31.41 6.01
C PRO A 141 -45.24 30.30 7.06
N GLY A 142 -44.14 29.54 6.93
CA GLY A 142 -43.78 28.47 7.87
C GLY A 142 -42.30 28.50 8.23
N ASN A 143 -42.00 28.83 9.50
CA ASN A 143 -40.69 28.78 10.16
C ASN A 143 -39.45 29.08 9.29
N SER A 144 -39.05 30.36 9.27
CA SER A 144 -37.64 30.73 9.11
C SER A 144 -37.20 31.61 10.27
N SER A 145 -36.19 31.19 11.03
CA SER A 145 -35.27 32.15 11.61
C SER A 145 -34.62 32.90 10.45
N GLN A 146 -34.97 34.17 10.25
CA GLN A 146 -34.41 34.95 9.15
C GLN A 146 -32.93 35.20 9.44
N ALA A 147 -32.06 34.45 8.76
CA ALA A 147 -30.62 34.69 8.79
C ALA A 147 -30.36 36.13 8.33
N THR A 148 -29.76 36.92 9.22
CA THR A 148 -29.51 38.35 9.02
C THR A 148 -28.69 38.56 7.74
N GLU A 149 -29.13 39.50 6.91
CA GLU A 149 -28.32 39.98 5.78
C GLU A 149 -27.15 40.79 6.33
N LEU A 150 -25.94 40.48 5.85
CA LEU A 150 -24.71 41.16 6.28
C LEU A 150 -24.15 42.09 5.19
N VAL A 151 -24.66 42.03 3.96
CA VAL A 151 -24.35 43.01 2.91
C VAL A 151 -25.31 44.20 3.02
N GLU A 152 -24.77 45.39 3.29
CA GLU A 152 -25.56 46.63 3.28
C GLU A 152 -25.89 47.04 1.84
N ASN A 153 -27.16 47.36 1.55
CA ASN A 153 -27.61 47.89 0.24
C ASN A 153 -27.15 47.02 -0.95
N GLY A 154 -27.26 45.69 -0.81
CA GLY A 154 -26.91 44.72 -1.87
C GLY A 154 -27.92 44.64 -3.02
N ASP A 155 -29.09 45.25 -2.85
CA ASP A 155 -30.11 45.55 -3.85
C ASP A 155 -29.88 46.91 -4.55
N PHE A 156 -28.92 47.72 -4.10
CA PHE A 156 -28.51 49.01 -4.68
C PHE A 156 -29.62 50.06 -4.87
N GLU A 157 -30.79 49.89 -4.24
CA GLU A 157 -31.89 50.86 -4.32
C GLU A 157 -31.56 52.18 -3.61
N THR A 158 -30.68 52.13 -2.59
CA THR A 158 -30.21 53.35 -1.90
C THR A 158 -28.97 53.91 -2.61
N THR A 159 -29.10 55.11 -3.19
CA THR A 159 -28.00 55.79 -3.89
C THR A 159 -27.63 57.13 -3.25
N GLU A 160 -26.37 57.52 -3.41
CA GLU A 160 -25.83 58.79 -2.92
C GLU A 160 -25.06 59.55 -4.03
N PRO A 161 -24.79 60.86 -3.87
CA PRO A 161 -24.03 61.63 -4.86
C PRO A 161 -22.64 61.05 -5.11
N ALA A 162 -22.26 60.87 -6.38
CA ALA A 162 -20.98 60.25 -6.72
C ALA A 162 -19.76 61.00 -6.16
N THR A 163 -18.84 60.24 -5.57
CA THR A 163 -17.53 60.72 -5.12
C THR A 163 -16.40 59.84 -5.66
N GLY A 164 -15.18 60.38 -5.74
CA GLY A 164 -13.97 59.61 -6.06
C GLY A 164 -13.89 59.07 -7.49
N ASN A 165 -14.27 57.80 -7.67
CA ASN A 165 -14.23 57.03 -8.92
C ASN A 165 -15.62 56.59 -9.41
N TRP A 166 -16.68 56.88 -8.66
CA TRP A 166 -18.06 56.76 -9.15
C TRP A 166 -18.31 57.77 -10.29
N TYR A 167 -19.05 57.38 -11.33
CA TYR A 167 -19.22 58.15 -12.55
C TYR A 167 -20.36 59.19 -12.47
N SER A 168 -21.49 58.82 -11.84
CA SER A 168 -22.70 59.67 -11.78
C SER A 168 -23.43 59.56 -10.44
N THR A 169 -23.62 58.34 -9.96
CA THR A 169 -24.35 57.98 -8.73
C THR A 169 -23.62 56.83 -8.05
N ALA A 170 -23.49 56.90 -6.73
CA ALA A 170 -22.84 55.88 -5.90
C ALA A 170 -23.87 55.00 -5.21
N ALA A 171 -23.52 53.74 -4.96
CA ALA A 171 -24.29 52.89 -4.06
C ALA A 171 -23.96 53.27 -2.60
N SER A 172 -24.97 53.65 -1.82
CA SER A 172 -24.80 53.92 -0.38
C SER A 172 -24.24 52.68 0.32
N GLY A 173 -23.30 52.86 1.26
CA GLY A 173 -22.68 51.75 2.00
C GLY A 173 -21.64 50.92 1.23
N TRP A 174 -21.25 51.32 0.01
CA TRP A 174 -20.20 50.64 -0.76
C TRP A 174 -18.93 51.51 -0.89
N ASP A 175 -17.75 50.88 -0.81
CA ASP A 175 -16.45 51.55 -0.97
C ASP A 175 -16.36 52.27 -2.33
N ASN A 176 -15.74 53.45 -2.34
CA ASN A 176 -15.33 54.15 -3.55
C ASN A 176 -14.57 53.20 -4.52
N PRO A 177 -15.03 52.99 -5.77
CA PRO A 177 -14.53 51.96 -6.66
C PRO A 177 -13.01 51.98 -6.86
N TRP A 178 -12.37 50.82 -6.75
CA TRP A 178 -10.96 50.67 -7.05
C TRP A 178 -10.73 50.51 -8.56
N ILE A 179 -9.99 51.44 -9.15
CA ILE A 179 -9.46 51.36 -10.51
C ILE A 179 -7.93 51.35 -10.40
N PRO A 180 -7.20 50.42 -11.05
CA PRO A 180 -5.74 50.42 -11.03
C PRO A 180 -5.17 51.67 -11.72
N SER A 181 -4.08 52.22 -11.21
CA SER A 181 -3.38 53.37 -11.81
C SER A 181 -2.76 53.12 -13.19
N SER A 182 -2.90 51.91 -13.73
CA SER A 182 -2.49 51.52 -15.09
C SER A 182 -3.67 51.38 -16.06
N ILE A 183 -4.86 51.86 -15.69
CA ILE A 183 -6.08 51.86 -16.49
C ILE A 183 -6.54 53.31 -16.61
N ASP A 184 -6.86 53.76 -17.82
CA ASP A 184 -7.49 55.06 -18.01
C ASP A 184 -8.92 55.00 -17.47
N LYS A 185 -9.31 55.96 -16.63
CA LYS A 185 -10.65 56.00 -16.04
C LYS A 185 -11.73 56.28 -17.08
N SER A 186 -11.40 56.94 -18.19
CA SER A 186 -12.34 57.25 -19.27
C SER A 186 -12.72 56.04 -20.13
N ASN A 187 -11.99 54.92 -20.01
CA ASN A 187 -12.30 53.66 -20.69
C ASN A 187 -13.62 53.02 -20.22
N GLY A 188 -14.12 53.40 -19.04
CA GLY A 188 -15.31 52.80 -18.45
C GLY A 188 -16.10 53.74 -17.54
N ALA A 189 -17.23 53.27 -17.04
CA ALA A 189 -18.09 53.96 -16.10
C ALA A 189 -18.54 53.00 -15.00
N ILE A 190 -18.68 53.52 -13.77
CA ILE A 190 -19.11 52.75 -12.60
C ILE A 190 -20.17 53.58 -11.88
N TYR A 191 -21.39 53.07 -11.77
CA TYR A 191 -22.51 53.79 -11.14
C TYR A 191 -23.55 52.82 -10.57
N ALA A 192 -24.39 53.32 -9.66
CA ALA A 192 -25.58 52.61 -9.20
C ALA A 192 -26.85 53.37 -9.62
N ASN A 193 -27.82 52.66 -10.20
CA ASN A 193 -29.14 53.19 -10.55
C ASN A 193 -30.19 52.07 -10.67
N ASN A 194 -31.46 52.39 -10.41
CA ASN A 194 -32.61 51.48 -10.61
C ASN A 194 -32.42 50.07 -9.98
N GLY A 195 -32.02 50.00 -8.70
CA GLY A 195 -31.75 48.73 -8.00
C GLY A 195 -30.54 47.94 -8.51
N GLN A 196 -29.63 48.56 -9.26
CA GLN A 196 -28.53 47.87 -9.95
C GLN A 196 -27.20 48.64 -9.88
N LEU A 197 -26.09 47.92 -9.71
CA LEU A 197 -24.73 48.43 -9.81
C LEU A 197 -24.14 48.05 -11.17
N VAL A 198 -23.74 49.04 -11.95
CA VAL A 198 -23.26 48.86 -13.33
C VAL A 198 -21.78 49.19 -13.44
N ILE A 199 -21.03 48.33 -14.13
CA ILE A 199 -19.66 48.57 -14.60
C ILE A 199 -19.66 48.44 -16.13
N GLU A 200 -19.54 49.57 -16.83
CA GLU A 200 -19.42 49.63 -18.29
C GLU A 200 -17.96 49.81 -18.71
N ALA A 201 -17.56 49.18 -19.82
CA ALA A 201 -16.20 49.27 -20.37
C ALA A 201 -16.23 49.38 -21.91
N LYS A 202 -15.89 50.57 -22.43
CA LYS A 202 -15.86 50.91 -23.87
C LYS A 202 -14.52 50.58 -24.52
N ASP A 203 -13.44 50.69 -23.76
CA ASP A 203 -12.14 50.09 -24.03
C ASP A 203 -11.67 49.40 -22.73
N THR A 204 -10.51 48.74 -22.80
CA THR A 204 -9.90 47.87 -21.80
C THR A 204 -9.91 48.49 -20.41
N PHE A 205 -10.84 48.03 -19.57
CA PHE A 205 -11.09 48.53 -18.24
C PHE A 205 -10.89 47.43 -17.19
N ARG A 206 -10.59 47.82 -15.95
CA ARG A 206 -10.52 46.92 -14.80
C ARG A 206 -10.95 47.69 -13.56
N ALA A 207 -11.89 47.15 -12.79
CA ALA A 207 -12.41 47.79 -11.60
C ALA A 207 -12.83 46.77 -10.54
N ALA A 208 -12.97 47.24 -9.30
CA ALA A 208 -13.76 46.55 -8.27
C ALA A 208 -14.56 47.57 -7.45
N VAL A 209 -15.84 47.30 -7.21
CA VAL A 209 -16.60 47.95 -6.13
C VAL A 209 -16.67 46.98 -4.96
N THR A 210 -16.51 47.48 -3.74
CA THR A 210 -16.24 46.59 -2.61
C THR A 210 -16.97 47.01 -1.33
N GLN A 211 -17.17 46.06 -0.42
CA GLN A 211 -17.72 46.31 0.92
C GLN A 211 -16.99 45.40 1.92
N LEU A 212 -16.81 45.85 3.16
CA LEU A 212 -16.18 45.08 4.22
C LEU A 212 -17.25 44.64 5.23
N VAL A 213 -17.55 43.35 5.23
CA VAL A 213 -18.63 42.78 6.05
C VAL A 213 -18.05 42.12 7.30
N ALA A 214 -18.58 42.43 8.48
CA ALA A 214 -18.18 41.77 9.73
C ALA A 214 -18.75 40.35 9.80
N ILE A 215 -17.95 39.39 10.27
CA ILE A 215 -18.33 37.96 10.33
C ILE A 215 -17.88 37.30 11.64
N ASP A 216 -18.45 36.13 11.92
CA ASP A 216 -18.04 35.22 12.97
C ASP A 216 -17.32 34.03 12.31
N PRO A 217 -16.01 33.79 12.56
CA PRO A 217 -15.27 32.72 11.91
C PRO A 217 -15.65 31.32 12.39
N THR A 218 -16.44 31.19 13.46
CA THR A 218 -17.01 29.89 13.87
C THR A 218 -18.22 29.50 13.01
N LYS A 219 -18.75 30.46 12.23
CA LYS A 219 -19.91 30.30 11.36
C LYS A 219 -19.52 30.14 9.89
N ARG A 220 -20.50 29.75 9.09
CA ARG A 220 -20.39 29.55 7.64
C ARG A 220 -21.39 30.47 6.97
N TYR A 221 -21.12 30.91 5.73
CA TYR A 221 -21.91 31.95 5.07
C TYR A 221 -22.23 31.59 3.62
N VAL A 222 -23.48 31.80 3.20
CA VAL A 222 -23.84 31.77 1.77
C VAL A 222 -23.66 33.18 1.22
N PHE A 223 -22.69 33.35 0.34
CA PHE A 223 -22.66 34.49 -0.57
C PHE A 223 -23.57 34.22 -1.77
N ALA A 224 -24.31 35.22 -2.22
CA ALA A 224 -25.06 35.15 -3.47
C ALA A 224 -25.11 36.51 -4.19
N ALA A 225 -25.29 36.48 -5.51
CA ALA A 225 -25.34 37.66 -6.37
C ALA A 225 -26.03 37.34 -7.70
N ASP A 226 -26.79 38.27 -8.27
CA ASP A 226 -27.14 38.22 -9.69
C ASP A 226 -26.13 39.05 -10.50
N VAL A 227 -25.66 38.47 -11.60
CA VAL A 227 -24.73 39.13 -12.53
C VAL A 227 -25.29 39.01 -13.95
N LYS A 228 -25.65 40.14 -14.54
CA LYS A 228 -26.06 40.24 -15.95
C LYS A 228 -24.91 40.80 -16.76
N ALA A 229 -24.54 40.12 -17.84
CA ALA A 229 -23.45 40.51 -18.73
C ALA A 229 -23.98 40.88 -20.11
N PHE A 230 -23.40 41.92 -20.70
CA PHE A 230 -23.69 42.39 -22.04
C PHE A 230 -22.38 42.54 -22.82
N GLY A 231 -22.12 41.61 -23.74
CA GLY A 231 -20.96 41.64 -24.64
C GLY A 231 -19.59 41.55 -23.94
N ILE A 232 -19.51 40.99 -22.72
CA ILE A 232 -18.27 41.04 -21.94
C ILE A 232 -17.18 40.16 -22.57
N VAL A 233 -16.03 40.76 -22.88
CA VAL A 233 -14.85 40.06 -23.41
C VAL A 233 -13.58 40.46 -22.64
N GLY A 234 -12.58 39.57 -22.62
CA GLY A 234 -11.36 39.74 -21.83
C GLY A 234 -11.41 38.96 -20.51
N GLY A 235 -11.09 39.62 -19.40
CA GLY A 235 -11.00 39.00 -18.07
C GLY A 235 -12.34 38.66 -17.40
N GLY A 236 -13.43 39.31 -17.81
CA GLY A 236 -14.80 39.01 -17.38
C GLY A 236 -15.24 39.60 -16.04
N ALA A 237 -16.53 39.50 -15.74
CA ALA A 237 -17.10 39.91 -14.46
C ALA A 237 -17.15 38.73 -13.47
N ARG A 238 -16.91 38.98 -12.18
CA ARG A 238 -16.92 37.95 -11.11
C ARG A 238 -17.00 38.61 -9.74
N VAL A 239 -17.24 37.82 -8.69
CA VAL A 239 -17.01 38.27 -7.31
C VAL A 239 -15.76 37.59 -6.74
N ARG A 240 -15.01 38.34 -5.94
CA ARG A 240 -13.99 37.81 -5.03
C ARG A 240 -14.39 38.13 -3.60
N LEU A 241 -14.19 37.16 -2.71
CA LEU A 241 -14.33 37.32 -1.27
C LEU A 241 -12.94 37.12 -0.65
N THR A 242 -12.49 38.05 0.18
CA THR A 242 -11.15 38.04 0.78
C THR A 242 -11.24 38.11 2.31
N SER A 243 -10.74 37.08 3.01
CA SER A 243 -10.71 37.06 4.48
C SER A 243 -9.77 38.12 5.05
N ARG A 244 -10.19 38.77 6.15
CA ARG A 244 -9.43 39.82 6.84
C ARG A 244 -9.36 39.60 8.35
N ASP A 245 -8.24 39.96 8.95
CA ASP A 245 -8.08 39.99 10.42
C ASP A 245 -8.89 41.14 11.05
N VAL A 246 -8.91 41.19 12.39
CA VAL A 246 -9.50 42.29 13.19
C VAL A 246 -8.94 43.69 12.87
N ASN A 247 -7.85 43.80 12.11
CA ASN A 247 -7.21 45.05 11.69
C ASN A 247 -7.45 45.36 10.19
N ASN A 248 -8.39 44.66 9.53
CA ASN A 248 -8.66 44.75 8.08
C ASN A 248 -7.44 44.45 7.18
N LYS A 249 -6.50 43.60 7.63
CA LYS A 249 -5.37 43.10 6.84
C LYS A 249 -5.71 41.74 6.25
N ASN A 250 -5.20 41.44 5.06
CA ASN A 250 -5.27 40.09 4.50
C ASN A 250 -4.60 39.10 5.47
N LEU A 251 -5.20 37.91 5.62
CA LEU A 251 -4.56 36.79 6.32
C LEU A 251 -3.28 36.32 5.59
N SER A 252 -2.48 35.48 6.27
CA SER A 252 -1.21 34.95 5.75
C SER A 252 -1.12 33.44 6.04
N PRO A 253 -1.38 32.55 5.06
CA PRO A 253 -1.58 32.82 3.63
C PRO A 253 -2.85 33.63 3.31
N GLN A 254 -2.86 34.28 2.14
CA GLN A 254 -4.02 35.07 1.70
C GLN A 254 -5.14 34.16 1.22
N GLU A 255 -6.28 34.23 1.89
CA GLU A 255 -7.50 33.53 1.52
C GLU A 255 -8.31 34.32 0.49
N PHE A 256 -8.68 33.65 -0.59
CA PHE A 256 -9.54 34.19 -1.64
C PHE A 256 -10.55 33.13 -2.07
N VAL A 257 -11.83 33.43 -1.93
CA VAL A 257 -12.89 32.68 -2.63
C VAL A 257 -13.22 33.47 -3.90
N TYR A 258 -13.07 32.82 -5.05
CA TYR A 258 -13.50 33.36 -6.34
C TYR A 258 -14.80 32.67 -6.78
N THR A 259 -15.69 33.44 -7.39
CA THR A 259 -16.80 32.88 -8.17
C THR A 259 -16.33 32.52 -9.57
N ASP A 260 -17.13 31.76 -10.30
CA ASP A 260 -16.95 31.60 -11.74
C ASP A 260 -17.06 32.95 -12.45
N THR A 261 -16.48 33.00 -13.65
CA THR A 261 -16.36 34.24 -14.43
C THR A 261 -17.47 34.35 -15.48
N VAL A 262 -18.11 35.50 -15.50
CA VAL A 262 -19.21 35.87 -16.38
C VAL A 262 -18.63 36.59 -17.61
N LEU A 263 -18.91 36.03 -18.79
CA LEU A 263 -18.42 36.44 -20.10
C LEU A 263 -19.57 36.38 -21.12
N GLY A 264 -19.43 37.11 -22.23
CA GLY A 264 -20.41 37.18 -23.30
C GLY A 264 -21.64 38.01 -22.91
N THR A 265 -22.81 37.62 -23.43
CA THR A 265 -24.11 38.14 -23.01
C THR A 265 -24.89 37.04 -22.32
N LYS A 266 -25.12 37.16 -21.01
CA LYS A 266 -25.90 36.19 -20.21
C LYS A 266 -26.28 36.76 -18.85
N ASP A 267 -27.38 36.26 -18.29
CA ASP A 267 -27.73 36.43 -16.88
C ASP A 267 -27.22 35.23 -16.07
N THR A 268 -26.79 35.43 -14.83
CA THR A 268 -26.24 34.37 -13.98
C THR A 268 -26.45 34.69 -12.50
N ARG A 269 -27.32 33.91 -11.83
CA ARG A 269 -27.36 33.85 -10.36
C ARG A 269 -26.16 33.04 -9.86
N ILE A 270 -25.31 33.68 -9.08
CA ILE A 270 -24.16 33.10 -8.39
C ILE A 270 -24.58 32.79 -6.95
N GLU A 271 -24.24 31.59 -6.47
CA GLU A 271 -24.33 31.20 -5.06
C GLU A 271 -23.02 30.50 -4.67
N LYS A 272 -22.49 30.81 -3.48
CA LYS A 272 -21.24 30.24 -2.99
C LYS A 272 -21.25 30.12 -1.46
N LEU A 273 -21.13 28.89 -0.97
CA LEU A 273 -20.89 28.65 0.44
C LEU A 273 -19.42 28.96 0.79
N VAL A 274 -19.24 29.67 1.90
CA VAL A 274 -17.97 30.17 2.43
C VAL A 274 -17.76 29.60 3.83
N SER A 275 -16.65 28.89 4.01
CA SER A 275 -16.05 28.63 5.32
C SER A 275 -14.86 29.57 5.49
N LEU A 276 -14.57 29.98 6.73
CA LEU A 276 -13.57 31.00 7.06
C LEU A 276 -12.53 30.41 8.04
N SER A 277 -11.31 30.95 8.04
CA SER A 277 -10.31 30.58 9.05
C SER A 277 -10.59 31.25 10.41
N PRO A 278 -10.17 30.65 11.54
CA PRO A 278 -10.41 31.19 12.90
C PRO A 278 -9.93 32.63 13.14
N GLU A 279 -8.95 33.10 12.37
CA GLU A 279 -8.38 34.45 12.45
C GLU A 279 -9.16 35.51 11.64
N ALA A 280 -10.19 35.11 10.88
CA ALA A 280 -11.01 36.03 10.11
C ALA A 280 -12.02 36.77 11.01
N ALA A 281 -12.09 38.09 10.89
CA ALA A 281 -13.08 38.95 11.56
C ALA A 281 -13.96 39.74 10.56
N TYR A 282 -13.47 39.90 9.32
CA TYR A 282 -14.24 40.50 8.24
C TYR A 282 -14.06 39.71 6.95
N LEU A 283 -15.10 39.66 6.12
CA LEU A 283 -15.05 39.20 4.75
C LEU A 283 -15.19 40.42 3.83
N LYS A 284 -14.16 40.73 3.04
CA LYS A 284 -14.26 41.80 2.03
C LYS A 284 -14.93 41.22 0.77
N VAL A 285 -16.13 41.70 0.48
CA VAL A 285 -16.89 41.42 -0.74
C VAL A 285 -16.38 42.35 -1.85
N GLU A 286 -16.05 41.81 -3.02
CA GLU A 286 -15.44 42.57 -4.11
C GLU A 286 -16.05 42.20 -5.47
N LEU A 287 -16.91 43.08 -6.00
CA LEU A 287 -17.57 42.97 -7.29
C LEU A 287 -16.58 43.40 -8.38
N PHE A 288 -15.96 42.42 -9.05
CA PHE A 288 -14.84 42.62 -9.96
C PHE A 288 -15.25 42.65 -11.43
N PHE A 289 -14.74 43.65 -12.15
CA PHE A 289 -14.60 43.62 -13.61
C PHE A 289 -13.12 43.44 -13.95
N GLU A 290 -12.77 42.25 -14.45
CA GLU A 290 -11.40 41.83 -14.73
C GLU A 290 -11.01 42.13 -16.18
N LYS A 291 -9.77 42.60 -16.39
CA LYS A 291 -9.33 43.40 -17.56
C LYS A 291 -10.03 43.06 -18.90
N GLY A 292 -10.99 43.89 -19.34
CA GLY A 292 -11.86 43.59 -20.49
C GLY A 292 -12.69 44.76 -21.02
N THR A 293 -13.69 44.47 -21.85
CA THR A 293 -14.70 45.42 -22.38
C THR A 293 -16.11 44.83 -22.29
N GLY A 294 -17.16 45.62 -22.49
CA GLY A 294 -18.58 45.25 -22.31
C GLY A 294 -19.17 45.79 -21.01
N THR A 295 -20.43 45.47 -20.71
CA THR A 295 -21.12 45.94 -19.49
C THR A 295 -21.46 44.77 -18.57
N ALA A 296 -21.14 44.92 -17.29
CA ALA A 296 -21.58 44.04 -16.21
C ALA A 296 -22.57 44.79 -15.30
N VAL A 297 -23.66 44.12 -14.94
CA VAL A 297 -24.65 44.59 -13.98
C VAL A 297 -24.69 43.62 -12.81
N PHE A 298 -24.52 44.14 -11.60
CA PHE A 298 -24.59 43.43 -10.34
C PHE A 298 -25.87 43.82 -9.60
N ASP A 299 -26.53 42.85 -9.00
CA ASP A 299 -27.90 42.93 -8.50
C ASP A 299 -28.09 41.87 -7.38
N ASN A 300 -29.02 42.08 -6.43
CA ASN A 300 -29.36 41.13 -5.36
C ASN A 300 -28.15 40.47 -4.64
N ILE A 301 -27.15 41.28 -4.25
CA ILE A 301 -25.96 40.83 -3.51
C ILE A 301 -26.33 40.51 -2.06
N SER A 302 -25.84 39.38 -1.55
CA SER A 302 -26.20 38.84 -0.25
C SER A 302 -25.04 38.07 0.39
N LEU A 303 -24.87 38.21 1.70
CA LEU A 303 -24.04 37.34 2.53
C LEU A 303 -24.82 37.02 3.82
N LYS A 304 -25.39 35.81 3.88
CA LYS A 304 -26.19 35.34 5.04
C LYS A 304 -25.51 34.18 5.74
N GLU A 305 -25.74 34.08 7.04
CA GLU A 305 -25.36 32.89 7.82
C GLU A 305 -25.97 31.64 7.18
N TYR A 306 -25.12 30.67 6.84
CA TYR A 306 -25.55 29.37 6.33
C TYR A 306 -26.05 28.52 7.50
N VAL A 307 -27.34 28.66 7.78
CA VAL A 307 -28.09 27.63 8.49
C VAL A 307 -28.29 26.47 7.50
N PRO A 308 -27.77 25.25 7.77
CA PRO A 308 -28.05 24.09 6.93
C PRO A 308 -29.56 23.84 6.92
N ALA A 309 -30.17 23.80 5.73
CA ALA A 309 -31.60 23.56 5.61
C ALA A 309 -31.96 22.18 6.17
N SER A 310 -32.94 22.12 7.09
CA SER A 310 -33.51 20.85 7.56
C SER A 310 -33.99 20.03 6.36
N SER A 311 -33.52 18.79 6.26
CA SER A 311 -33.45 17.96 5.04
C SER A 311 -34.61 18.14 4.03
N THR A 312 -34.41 19.00 3.02
CA THR A 312 -35.29 19.04 1.84
C THR A 312 -35.22 17.76 0.99
N PHE A 313 -34.29 16.86 1.30
CA PHE A 313 -34.23 15.49 0.80
C PHE A 313 -35.33 14.58 1.38
N ASP A 314 -35.86 14.87 2.57
CA ASP A 314 -37.00 14.14 3.13
C ASP A 314 -38.33 14.71 2.61
N LYS A 315 -38.51 14.65 1.28
CA LYS A 315 -39.86 14.52 0.72
C LYS A 315 -40.42 13.19 1.22
N LYS A 316 -41.15 13.24 2.35
CA LYS A 316 -41.82 12.08 2.95
C LYS A 316 -42.54 11.30 1.85
N GLY A 317 -42.08 10.07 1.60
CA GLY A 317 -42.69 9.16 0.63
C GLY A 317 -44.18 8.97 0.88
N LYS A 318 -44.91 8.55 -0.15
CA LYS A 318 -46.27 8.05 0.08
C LYS A 318 -46.20 6.80 0.98
N PRO A 319 -47.16 6.61 1.91
CA PRO A 319 -47.37 5.32 2.55
C PRO A 319 -47.55 4.21 1.49
N GLU A 320 -47.15 3.00 1.84
CA GLU A 320 -47.24 1.82 0.99
C GLU A 320 -48.70 1.47 0.65
N THR A 321 -48.95 1.09 -0.61
CA THR A 321 -50.27 0.74 -1.14
C THR A 321 -50.16 -0.36 -2.19
N GLY A 322 -51.18 -1.19 -2.35
CA GLY A 322 -51.23 -2.23 -3.39
C GLY A 322 -50.62 -3.54 -2.90
N THR A 323 -49.70 -4.13 -3.67
CA THR A 323 -49.03 -5.40 -3.32
C THR A 323 -47.52 -5.24 -3.30
N VAL A 324 -46.88 -5.74 -2.24
CA VAL A 324 -45.43 -5.90 -2.10
C VAL A 324 -45.11 -7.39 -2.11
N SER A 325 -44.11 -7.81 -2.89
CA SER A 325 -43.63 -9.19 -2.91
C SER A 325 -42.15 -9.26 -2.55
N ILE A 326 -41.80 -10.19 -1.66
CA ILE A 326 -40.43 -10.43 -1.18
C ILE A 326 -40.22 -11.94 -0.94
N ASP A 327 -38.99 -12.42 -1.07
CA ASP A 327 -38.63 -13.77 -0.67
C ASP A 327 -38.17 -13.85 0.80
N THR A 328 -38.15 -15.06 1.38
CA THR A 328 -37.77 -15.29 2.78
C THR A 328 -36.32 -14.95 3.14
N GLY A 329 -35.45 -14.66 2.16
CA GLY A 329 -34.08 -14.18 2.37
C GLY A 329 -33.96 -12.65 2.47
N LYS A 330 -35.05 -11.91 2.24
CA LYS A 330 -35.08 -10.44 2.26
C LYS A 330 -35.75 -9.89 3.51
N VAL A 331 -35.49 -8.62 3.80
CA VAL A 331 -36.15 -7.81 4.84
C VAL A 331 -36.78 -6.61 4.15
N TYR A 332 -38.09 -6.43 4.30
CA TYR A 332 -38.73 -5.24 3.77
C TYR A 332 -38.50 -4.04 4.69
N VAL A 333 -38.03 -2.95 4.10
CA VAL A 333 -37.69 -1.70 4.79
C VAL A 333 -38.68 -0.63 4.31
N PRO A 334 -39.79 -0.37 5.03
CA PRO A 334 -40.80 0.60 4.59
C PRO A 334 -40.21 2.00 4.38
N ASN A 335 -40.74 2.73 3.41
CA ASN A 335 -40.27 4.04 2.96
C ASN A 335 -40.46 5.13 4.02
N ARG A 336 -41.38 4.91 4.98
CA ARG A 336 -41.81 5.90 5.98
C ARG A 336 -41.55 5.40 7.39
N LYS A 337 -40.33 5.62 7.89
CA LYS A 337 -39.91 5.29 9.26
C LYS A 337 -40.67 6.07 10.36
N ASP A 338 -41.38 7.13 9.99
CA ASP A 338 -42.23 7.97 10.86
C ASP A 338 -43.69 7.50 10.92
N LEU A 339 -44.03 6.37 10.29
CA LEU A 339 -45.33 5.71 10.40
C LEU A 339 -45.21 4.42 11.20
N THR A 340 -46.33 3.97 11.76
CA THR A 340 -46.47 2.67 12.45
C THR A 340 -47.08 1.65 11.49
N TYR A 341 -46.70 0.38 11.61
CA TYR A 341 -47.18 -0.70 10.74
C TYR A 341 -47.74 -1.84 11.59
N GLU A 342 -48.68 -2.60 11.04
CA GLU A 342 -49.27 -3.80 11.65
C GLU A 342 -49.29 -4.91 10.61
N VAL A 343 -48.59 -6.02 10.89
CA VAL A 343 -48.67 -7.25 10.06
C VAL A 343 -49.80 -8.11 10.63
N VAL A 344 -50.89 -8.26 9.88
CA VAL A 344 -52.14 -8.89 10.39
C VAL A 344 -51.98 -10.39 10.64
N ASP A 345 -51.20 -11.10 9.80
CA ASP A 345 -50.82 -12.49 10.03
C ASP A 345 -49.34 -12.57 10.43
N THR A 346 -49.10 -12.65 11.74
CA THR A 346 -47.74 -12.74 12.31
C THR A 346 -47.06 -14.10 12.11
N THR A 347 -47.72 -15.07 11.45
CA THR A 347 -47.09 -16.33 11.02
C THR A 347 -46.32 -16.15 9.71
N VAL A 348 -46.84 -15.33 8.79
CA VAL A 348 -46.23 -15.05 7.47
C VAL A 348 -45.00 -14.14 7.60
N ALA A 349 -45.11 -13.07 8.39
CA ALA A 349 -44.02 -12.11 8.64
C ALA A 349 -44.16 -11.44 10.01
N THR A 350 -43.14 -10.71 10.45
CA THR A 350 -43.14 -9.97 11.73
C THR A 350 -42.48 -8.60 11.60
N LEU A 351 -43.04 -7.60 12.28
CA LEU A 351 -42.44 -6.28 12.41
C LEU A 351 -41.39 -6.26 13.55
N SER A 352 -40.22 -5.66 13.30
CA SER A 352 -39.24 -5.29 14.32
C SER A 352 -38.41 -4.10 13.83
N ASN A 353 -37.98 -3.20 14.72
CA ASN A 353 -37.21 -1.97 14.38
C ASN A 353 -37.79 -1.16 13.19
N ASN A 354 -39.12 -1.11 13.07
CA ASN A 354 -39.85 -0.54 11.91
C ASN A 354 -39.40 -1.11 10.54
N MET A 355 -39.18 -2.42 10.49
CA MET A 355 -38.88 -3.24 9.30
C MET A 355 -39.65 -4.56 9.39
N ILE A 356 -40.01 -5.14 8.23
CA ILE A 356 -40.82 -6.36 8.17
C ILE A 356 -39.95 -7.54 7.73
N PHE A 357 -39.85 -8.52 8.62
CA PHE A 357 -39.08 -9.75 8.45
C PHE A 357 -40.02 -10.90 8.06
N PRO A 358 -39.87 -11.50 6.87
CA PRO A 358 -40.51 -12.77 6.52
C PRO A 358 -40.27 -13.87 7.55
N LYS A 359 -41.18 -14.84 7.59
CA LYS A 359 -41.04 -16.10 8.32
C LYS A 359 -41.27 -17.31 7.41
N GLN A 360 -42.37 -17.30 6.65
CA GLN A 360 -42.76 -18.40 5.77
C GLN A 360 -43.53 -17.88 4.56
N SER A 361 -43.58 -18.69 3.51
CA SER A 361 -44.38 -18.46 2.30
C SER A 361 -45.86 -18.21 2.66
N GLY A 362 -46.47 -17.19 2.07
CA GLY A 362 -47.86 -16.86 2.35
C GLY A 362 -48.26 -15.49 1.83
N THR A 363 -49.41 -14.99 2.24
CA THR A 363 -49.85 -13.63 1.94
C THR A 363 -50.62 -13.06 3.13
N THR A 364 -50.31 -11.82 3.50
CA THR A 364 -50.86 -11.13 4.67
C THR A 364 -51.18 -9.67 4.34
N LEU A 365 -52.03 -9.04 5.15
CA LEU A 365 -52.28 -7.61 5.06
C LEU A 365 -51.30 -6.88 6.00
N VAL A 366 -50.72 -5.79 5.51
CA VAL A 366 -49.99 -4.82 6.34
C VAL A 366 -50.77 -3.52 6.37
N ARG A 367 -51.24 -3.10 7.55
CA ARG A 367 -51.84 -1.77 7.75
C ARG A 367 -50.75 -0.76 8.12
N VAL A 368 -50.95 0.49 7.72
CA VAL A 368 -50.02 1.60 7.96
C VAL A 368 -50.79 2.73 8.65
N TYR A 369 -50.25 3.21 9.76
CA TYR A 369 -50.89 4.17 10.65
C TYR A 369 -50.02 5.43 10.84
N ASP A 370 -50.68 6.58 10.94
CA ASP A 370 -50.10 7.78 11.53
C ASP A 370 -50.72 8.05 12.92
N GLN A 371 -50.45 9.21 13.51
CA GLN A 371 -50.99 9.62 14.82
C GLN A 371 -52.52 9.81 14.85
N ASN A 372 -53.21 9.78 13.71
CA ASN A 372 -54.64 10.04 13.56
C ASN A 372 -55.45 8.78 13.18
N GLY A 373 -54.83 7.75 12.60
CA GLY A 373 -55.49 6.50 12.22
C GLY A 373 -54.77 5.72 11.11
N GLU A 374 -55.46 4.76 10.51
CA GLU A 374 -54.96 4.05 9.31
C GLU A 374 -54.88 5.03 8.13
N VAL A 375 -53.69 5.18 7.54
CA VAL A 375 -53.42 6.05 6.39
C VAL A 375 -53.25 5.28 5.08
N SER A 376 -52.92 3.99 5.15
CA SER A 376 -52.96 3.05 4.01
C SER A 376 -52.88 1.60 4.48
N HIS A 377 -53.01 0.68 3.54
CA HIS A 377 -52.62 -0.72 3.71
C HIS A 377 -52.07 -1.29 2.39
N PHE A 378 -51.31 -2.37 2.49
CA PHE A 378 -50.83 -3.14 1.35
C PHE A 378 -50.85 -4.64 1.64
N THR A 379 -51.02 -5.43 0.59
CA THR A 379 -50.86 -6.88 0.63
C THR A 379 -49.38 -7.21 0.57
N LEU A 380 -48.87 -7.96 1.56
CA LEU A 380 -47.53 -8.52 1.56
C LEU A 380 -47.58 -9.99 1.17
N THR A 381 -46.99 -10.34 0.03
CA THR A 381 -46.81 -11.72 -0.43
C THR A 381 -45.37 -12.16 -0.18
N VAL A 382 -45.20 -13.20 0.64
CA VAL A 382 -43.90 -13.82 0.91
C VAL A 382 -43.76 -15.08 0.06
N THR A 383 -42.68 -15.18 -0.69
CA THR A 383 -42.31 -16.38 -1.47
C THR A 383 -41.14 -17.12 -0.81
N PRO A 384 -40.99 -18.45 -0.98
CA PRO A 384 -39.83 -19.15 -0.47
C PRO A 384 -38.58 -18.72 -1.25
N HIS A 385 -37.51 -18.35 -0.54
CA HIS A 385 -36.20 -18.19 -1.17
C HIS A 385 -35.73 -19.53 -1.73
N GLN A 386 -35.31 -19.55 -2.99
CA GLN A 386 -34.64 -20.69 -3.62
C GLN A 386 -33.17 -20.31 -3.78
N GLU A 387 -32.29 -21.00 -3.07
CA GLU A 387 -30.85 -20.71 -3.12
C GLU A 387 -30.29 -21.06 -4.50
N THR A 388 -29.63 -20.09 -5.15
CA THR A 388 -28.95 -20.29 -6.43
C THR A 388 -27.44 -20.24 -6.27
N ILE A 389 -26.71 -20.69 -7.29
CA ILE A 389 -25.25 -20.53 -7.35
C ILE A 389 -24.81 -19.07 -7.18
N PHE A 390 -25.63 -18.10 -7.59
CA PHE A 390 -25.33 -16.68 -7.43
C PHE A 390 -25.40 -16.22 -5.97
N ASP A 391 -26.33 -16.79 -5.19
CA ASP A 391 -26.47 -16.51 -3.75
C ASP A 391 -25.34 -17.20 -2.97
N GLU A 392 -24.94 -18.41 -3.39
CA GLU A 392 -23.75 -19.07 -2.88
C GLU A 392 -22.46 -18.27 -3.14
N LEU A 393 -22.24 -17.77 -4.36
CA LEU A 393 -21.04 -16.97 -4.68
C LEU A 393 -20.97 -15.69 -3.84
N GLN A 394 -22.12 -15.04 -3.59
CA GLN A 394 -22.21 -13.90 -2.66
C GLN A 394 -21.88 -14.31 -1.22
N ARG A 395 -22.39 -15.44 -0.73
CA ARG A 395 -22.05 -15.99 0.60
C ARG A 395 -20.56 -16.31 0.73
N ARG A 396 -19.95 -16.93 -0.29
CA ARG A 396 -18.50 -17.23 -0.31
C ARG A 396 -17.66 -15.94 -0.30
N TRP A 397 -18.13 -14.87 -0.96
CA TRP A 397 -17.46 -13.56 -0.90
C TRP A 397 -17.64 -12.86 0.46
N GLU A 398 -18.83 -12.92 1.08
CA GLU A 398 -19.05 -12.43 2.45
C GLU A 398 -18.10 -13.16 3.42
N GLU A 399 -18.03 -14.49 3.34
CA GLU A 399 -17.12 -15.29 4.16
C GLU A 399 -15.64 -14.90 4.02
N ILE A 400 -15.18 -14.55 2.81
CA ILE A 400 -13.78 -14.18 2.60
C ILE A 400 -13.51 -12.73 3.05
N SER A 401 -14.43 -11.81 2.75
CA SER A 401 -14.22 -10.37 2.96
C SER A 401 -14.65 -9.85 4.33
N LEU A 402 -15.46 -10.60 5.09
CA LEU A 402 -15.92 -10.23 6.44
C LEU A 402 -16.23 -11.43 7.34
N ALA A 403 -17.13 -12.33 6.94
CA ALA A 403 -17.69 -13.44 7.70
C ALA A 403 -18.37 -13.07 9.04
N ASN A 404 -19.40 -12.23 9.03
CA ASN A 404 -20.14 -11.89 10.26
C ASN A 404 -20.72 -13.10 11.01
N ASN A 405 -20.95 -14.22 10.30
CA ASN A 405 -21.37 -15.50 10.88
C ASN A 405 -20.26 -16.23 11.70
N ARG A 406 -19.00 -15.82 11.60
CA ARG A 406 -17.83 -16.40 12.29
C ARG A 406 -17.34 -15.59 13.49
N PHE A 407 -18.11 -14.57 13.91
CA PHE A 407 -17.83 -13.87 15.15
C PHE A 407 -17.98 -14.79 16.37
N ASP A 408 -17.04 -14.72 17.31
CA ASP A 408 -17.07 -15.44 18.59
C ASP A 408 -16.74 -14.46 19.71
N THR A 409 -17.60 -14.39 20.73
CA THR A 409 -17.40 -13.58 21.93
C THR A 409 -16.21 -14.03 22.78
N ASN A 410 -15.75 -15.27 22.61
CA ASN A 410 -14.67 -15.87 23.39
C ASN A 410 -13.28 -15.63 22.76
N ASP A 411 -13.21 -15.21 21.49
CA ASP A 411 -11.95 -14.82 20.83
C ASP A 411 -11.71 -13.31 21.04
N PRO A 412 -10.75 -12.91 21.89
CA PRO A 412 -10.50 -11.50 22.19
C PRO A 412 -10.02 -10.70 20.98
N ASN A 413 -9.44 -11.36 19.96
CA ASN A 413 -9.00 -10.68 18.74
C ASN A 413 -10.21 -10.36 17.85
N LYS A 414 -11.17 -11.28 17.73
CA LYS A 414 -12.45 -11.01 17.01
C LYS A 414 -13.27 -9.93 17.71
N VAL A 415 -13.31 -9.94 19.05
CA VAL A 415 -13.95 -8.87 19.85
C VAL A 415 -13.28 -7.51 19.60
N ALA A 416 -11.94 -7.44 19.64
CA ALA A 416 -11.21 -6.21 19.34
C ALA A 416 -11.40 -5.74 17.88
N PHE A 417 -11.51 -6.68 16.92
CA PHE A 417 -11.82 -6.36 15.53
C PHE A 417 -13.23 -5.78 15.36
N LEU A 418 -14.26 -6.33 16.03
CA LEU A 418 -15.60 -5.76 16.04
C LEU A 418 -15.61 -4.34 16.64
N GLN A 419 -14.95 -4.14 17.79
CA GLN A 419 -14.84 -2.81 18.42
C GLN A 419 -14.18 -1.78 17.49
N LYS A 420 -13.16 -2.18 16.73
CA LYS A 420 -12.48 -1.35 15.72
C LYS A 420 -13.40 -1.01 14.54
N LEU A 421 -14.24 -1.94 14.09
CA LEU A 421 -15.29 -1.64 13.10
C LEU A 421 -16.30 -0.65 13.66
N GLU A 422 -16.83 -0.88 14.87
CA GLU A 422 -17.81 0.02 15.49
C GLU A 422 -17.28 1.45 15.70
N GLN A 423 -16.05 1.61 16.18
CA GLN A 423 -15.41 2.94 16.32
C GLN A 423 -15.23 3.65 14.97
N THR A 424 -15.00 2.89 13.90
CA THR A 424 -14.95 3.42 12.53
C THR A 424 -16.35 3.88 12.08
N VAL A 425 -17.39 3.11 12.40
CA VAL A 425 -18.78 3.46 12.08
C VAL A 425 -19.28 4.64 12.90
N ASP A 426 -18.97 4.72 14.20
CA ASP A 426 -19.24 5.89 15.05
C ASP A 426 -18.69 7.18 14.42
N THR A 427 -17.45 7.11 13.93
CA THR A 427 -16.79 8.22 13.23
C THR A 427 -17.53 8.62 11.96
N TYR A 428 -17.97 7.67 11.14
CA TYR A 428 -18.68 7.96 9.89
C TYR A 428 -20.13 8.40 10.10
N VAL A 429 -20.82 7.88 11.12
CA VAL A 429 -22.15 8.34 11.53
C VAL A 429 -22.10 9.77 12.07
N ALA A 430 -21.07 10.13 12.84
CA ALA A 430 -20.86 11.50 13.33
C ALA A 430 -20.50 12.49 12.20
N ASN A 431 -19.77 12.07 11.17
CA ASN A 431 -19.43 12.89 10.00
C ASN A 431 -20.56 12.94 8.93
N TRP A 432 -21.68 12.23 9.14
CA TRP A 432 -22.78 12.14 8.17
C TRP A 432 -23.57 13.45 8.09
N ARG A 433 -23.82 13.91 6.86
CA ARG A 433 -24.73 15.03 6.57
C ARG A 433 -25.74 14.69 5.48
N SER A 434 -26.89 15.36 5.50
CA SER A 434 -27.73 15.46 4.30
C SER A 434 -27.01 16.34 3.26
N PRO A 435 -26.88 15.90 2.00
CA PRO A 435 -26.28 16.70 0.95
C PRO A 435 -27.18 17.89 0.58
N SER A 436 -26.63 18.90 -0.08
CA SER A 436 -27.38 20.07 -0.58
C SER A 436 -26.81 20.56 -1.92
N ARG A 437 -27.48 21.53 -2.57
CA ARG A 437 -26.97 22.20 -3.79
C ARG A 437 -25.59 22.85 -3.55
N LEU A 438 -25.36 23.35 -2.34
CA LEU A 438 -24.10 24.00 -1.94
C LEU A 438 -23.09 23.01 -1.36
N GLU A 439 -23.56 21.86 -0.87
CA GLU A 439 -22.75 20.80 -0.26
C GLU A 439 -23.12 19.41 -0.82
N PRO A 440 -22.74 19.11 -2.08
CA PRO A 440 -23.00 17.81 -2.69
C PRO A 440 -22.02 16.74 -2.18
N SER A 441 -22.18 16.32 -0.92
CA SER A 441 -21.41 15.22 -0.31
C SER A 441 -22.11 14.69 0.95
N LEU A 442 -22.11 13.37 1.13
CA LEU A 442 -22.72 12.69 2.29
C LEU A 442 -21.91 12.82 3.59
N PHE A 443 -20.62 13.17 3.50
CA PHE A 443 -19.74 13.32 4.66
C PHE A 443 -19.09 14.69 4.68
N GLU A 444 -18.90 15.28 5.87
CA GLU A 444 -18.31 16.61 6.02
C GLU A 444 -16.89 16.69 5.42
N ASN A 445 -16.07 15.68 5.72
CA ASN A 445 -14.66 15.61 5.37
C ASN A 445 -14.33 15.10 3.94
N ILE A 446 -15.33 14.79 3.10
CA ILE A 446 -15.12 14.28 1.74
C ILE A 446 -15.63 15.29 0.69
N SER A 447 -14.77 15.61 -0.29
CA SER A 447 -15.08 16.47 -1.44
C SER A 447 -15.22 15.64 -2.72
N LEU A 448 -16.41 15.66 -3.33
CA LEU A 448 -16.69 14.98 -4.61
C LEU A 448 -16.20 15.75 -5.86
N ASN A 449 -15.50 16.89 -5.68
CA ASN A 449 -14.83 17.59 -6.79
C ASN A 449 -13.59 16.86 -7.34
N GLN A 450 -13.25 15.70 -6.79
CA GLN A 450 -12.17 14.82 -7.22
C GLN A 450 -12.70 13.38 -7.21
N SER A 451 -12.31 12.57 -8.19
CA SER A 451 -12.79 11.19 -8.35
C SER A 451 -12.56 10.31 -7.11
N ALA A 452 -11.45 10.51 -6.39
CA ALA A 452 -11.15 9.81 -5.14
C ALA A 452 -12.23 9.97 -4.07
N GLY A 453 -12.98 11.09 -4.08
CA GLY A 453 -14.11 11.31 -3.19
C GLY A 453 -15.26 10.32 -3.42
N ILE A 454 -15.44 9.82 -4.65
CA ILE A 454 -16.42 8.78 -4.98
C ILE A 454 -16.04 7.48 -4.26
N THR A 455 -14.81 6.99 -4.47
CA THR A 455 -14.26 5.82 -3.78
C THR A 455 -14.31 5.96 -2.26
N SER A 456 -13.89 7.09 -1.69
CA SER A 456 -13.95 7.33 -0.25
C SER A 456 -15.38 7.32 0.30
N THR A 457 -16.35 7.86 -0.44
CA THR A 457 -17.75 7.88 0.02
C THR A 457 -18.34 6.47 0.01
N TYR A 458 -18.17 5.70 -1.06
CA TYR A 458 -18.63 4.31 -1.11
C TYR A 458 -17.93 3.44 -0.05
N ARG A 459 -16.63 3.63 0.22
CA ARG A 459 -15.90 2.92 1.30
C ARG A 459 -16.40 3.24 2.70
N ASN A 460 -16.90 4.45 2.94
CA ASN A 460 -17.57 4.76 4.20
C ASN A 460 -18.91 4.01 4.33
N LEU A 461 -19.72 3.96 3.26
CA LEU A 461 -20.96 3.19 3.22
C LEU A 461 -20.70 1.68 3.40
N GLU A 462 -19.67 1.15 2.74
CA GLU A 462 -19.18 -0.22 2.89
C GLU A 462 -18.86 -0.52 4.37
N LYS A 463 -18.05 0.32 5.02
CA LYS A 463 -17.70 0.14 6.44
C LYS A 463 -18.91 0.27 7.38
N MET A 464 -19.85 1.15 7.06
CA MET A 464 -21.14 1.25 7.78
C MET A 464 -21.99 -0.02 7.60
N SER A 465 -21.94 -0.66 6.44
CA SER A 465 -22.70 -1.90 6.19
C SER A 465 -22.15 -3.14 6.91
N GLN A 466 -20.83 -3.21 7.16
CA GLN A 466 -20.19 -4.37 7.78
C GLN A 466 -20.68 -4.70 9.21
N VAL A 467 -21.28 -3.75 9.94
CA VAL A 467 -21.75 -3.99 11.32
C VAL A 467 -23.24 -4.34 11.41
N ILE A 468 -24.03 -4.10 10.37
CA ILE A 468 -25.51 -4.17 10.41
C ILE A 468 -26.03 -5.60 10.57
N THR A 469 -25.31 -6.59 10.02
CA THR A 469 -25.69 -8.01 10.03
C THR A 469 -25.03 -8.83 11.15
N ASN A 470 -24.11 -8.24 11.92
CA ASN A 470 -23.44 -8.91 13.03
C ASN A 470 -24.33 -8.92 14.29
N PRO A 471 -24.79 -10.08 14.82
CA PRO A 471 -25.72 -10.13 15.96
C PRO A 471 -25.19 -9.53 17.28
N PHE A 472 -23.88 -9.32 17.39
CA PHE A 472 -23.21 -8.82 18.58
C PHE A 472 -22.81 -7.35 18.48
N SER A 473 -23.07 -6.69 17.34
CA SER A 473 -22.85 -5.25 17.20
C SER A 473 -23.98 -4.44 17.83
N LYS A 474 -23.64 -3.29 18.42
CA LYS A 474 -24.62 -2.25 18.82
C LYS A 474 -25.43 -1.69 17.63
N TYR A 475 -24.96 -1.90 16.40
CA TYR A 475 -25.63 -1.51 15.15
C TYR A 475 -26.42 -2.66 14.50
N TYR A 476 -26.56 -3.81 15.16
CA TYR A 476 -27.30 -4.95 14.62
C TYR A 476 -28.76 -4.60 14.31
N ARG A 477 -29.13 -4.65 13.02
CA ARG A 477 -30.45 -4.25 12.52
C ARG A 477 -30.87 -2.82 12.93
N ASP A 478 -29.90 -1.89 13.09
CA ASP A 478 -30.22 -0.49 13.36
C ASP A 478 -30.88 0.18 12.13
N ARG A 479 -32.11 0.66 12.33
CA ARG A 479 -32.92 1.27 11.27
C ARG A 479 -32.30 2.57 10.76
N GLU A 480 -31.66 3.37 11.62
CA GLU A 480 -31.06 4.65 11.21
C GLU A 480 -29.81 4.45 10.36
N LEU A 481 -28.94 3.49 10.72
CA LEU A 481 -27.76 3.15 9.92
C LEU A 481 -28.15 2.51 8.58
N ILE A 482 -29.15 1.62 8.57
CA ILE A 482 -29.72 1.06 7.34
C ILE A 482 -30.25 2.18 6.43
N ASP A 483 -31.08 3.09 6.95
CA ASP A 483 -31.61 4.22 6.18
C ASP A 483 -30.52 5.15 5.66
N LYS A 484 -29.46 5.42 6.45
CA LYS A 484 -28.29 6.19 5.99
C LYS A 484 -27.62 5.50 4.80
N VAL A 485 -27.32 4.20 4.89
CA VAL A 485 -26.65 3.49 3.79
C VAL A 485 -27.54 3.42 2.55
N LYS A 486 -28.83 3.07 2.69
CA LYS A 486 -29.77 3.03 1.54
C LYS A 486 -29.94 4.39 0.87
N LYS A 487 -30.15 5.47 1.65
CA LYS A 487 -30.24 6.84 1.12
C LYS A 487 -28.92 7.30 0.49
N GLY A 488 -27.77 6.89 1.04
CA GLY A 488 -26.45 7.19 0.50
C GLY A 488 -26.21 6.55 -0.86
N MET A 489 -26.52 5.26 -1.00
CA MET A 489 -26.43 4.53 -2.28
C MET A 489 -27.35 5.16 -3.35
N ALA A 490 -28.61 5.45 -2.99
CA ALA A 490 -29.57 6.09 -3.88
C ALA A 490 -29.13 7.49 -4.34
N TRP A 491 -28.65 8.32 -3.43
CA TRP A 491 -28.17 9.68 -3.74
C TRP A 491 -26.90 9.67 -4.59
N LEU A 492 -25.95 8.77 -4.28
CA LEU A 492 -24.74 8.61 -5.09
C LEU A 492 -25.09 8.18 -6.51
N TYR A 493 -26.01 7.23 -6.68
CA TYR A 493 -26.50 6.87 -8.01
C TYR A 493 -27.13 8.07 -8.72
N GLU A 494 -28.16 8.70 -8.14
CA GLU A 494 -28.88 9.81 -8.78
C GLU A 494 -27.96 10.98 -9.18
N GLN A 495 -27.06 11.41 -8.27
CA GLN A 495 -26.34 12.68 -8.41
C GLN A 495 -24.88 12.54 -8.85
N VAL A 496 -24.19 11.42 -8.57
CA VAL A 496 -22.71 11.35 -8.62
C VAL A 496 -22.20 10.30 -9.60
N TYR A 497 -22.70 9.07 -9.53
CA TYR A 497 -22.17 7.89 -10.21
C TYR A 497 -23.33 7.11 -10.84
N ASN A 498 -23.73 7.54 -12.04
CA ASN A 498 -24.70 6.85 -12.89
C ASN A 498 -24.23 6.70 -14.34
N GLU A 499 -24.96 5.93 -15.14
CA GLU A 499 -24.68 5.64 -16.55
C GLU A 499 -24.64 6.89 -17.46
N ASN A 500 -25.21 8.02 -17.01
CA ASN A 500 -25.19 9.31 -17.73
C ASN A 500 -24.00 10.20 -17.32
N LYS A 501 -23.04 9.67 -16.56
CA LYS A 501 -21.79 10.34 -16.19
C LYS A 501 -20.66 9.93 -17.12
N GLU A 502 -19.64 10.78 -17.21
CA GLU A 502 -18.35 10.45 -17.83
C GLU A 502 -17.24 10.53 -16.78
N ILE A 503 -16.12 9.85 -17.04
CA ILE A 503 -14.97 9.81 -16.14
C ILE A 503 -14.34 11.20 -16.04
N ASN A 504 -14.38 11.80 -14.84
CA ASN A 504 -13.74 13.06 -14.52
C ASN A 504 -12.78 12.89 -13.34
N GLY A 505 -11.47 13.02 -13.61
CA GLY A 505 -10.41 12.66 -12.67
C GLY A 505 -9.79 11.31 -13.03
N ASN A 506 -9.55 10.47 -12.04
CA ASN A 506 -8.93 9.16 -12.21
C ASN A 506 -9.97 8.09 -12.58
N TRP A 507 -9.71 7.37 -13.67
CA TRP A 507 -10.52 6.24 -14.16
C TRP A 507 -10.72 5.14 -13.10
N TRP A 508 -9.69 4.87 -12.30
CA TRP A 508 -9.68 3.78 -11.33
C TRP A 508 -10.80 3.92 -10.29
N ASP A 509 -11.19 5.15 -9.94
CA ASP A 509 -12.30 5.40 -8.99
C ASP A 509 -13.68 5.03 -9.59
N TYR A 510 -13.84 5.16 -10.92
CA TYR A 510 -15.05 4.82 -11.66
C TYR A 510 -15.11 3.35 -12.09
N GLU A 511 -13.97 2.69 -12.30
CA GLU A 511 -13.88 1.33 -12.85
C GLU A 511 -13.56 0.26 -11.79
N ILE A 512 -12.92 0.63 -10.66
CA ILE A 512 -12.48 -0.31 -9.61
C ILE A 512 -12.87 0.18 -8.21
N GLY A 513 -12.42 1.38 -7.80
CA GLY A 513 -12.47 1.86 -6.42
C GLY A 513 -13.89 2.05 -5.87
N GLY A 514 -14.73 2.83 -6.57
CA GLY A 514 -16.15 2.96 -6.30
C GLY A 514 -16.91 1.65 -6.50
N PRO A 515 -16.78 0.97 -7.66
CA PRO A 515 -17.45 -0.31 -7.94
C PRO A 515 -17.26 -1.39 -6.88
N LEU A 516 -16.04 -1.68 -6.44
CA LEU A 516 -15.82 -2.73 -5.43
C LEU A 516 -16.49 -2.40 -4.09
N ALA A 517 -16.40 -1.14 -3.63
CA ALA A 517 -17.03 -0.73 -2.37
C ALA A 517 -18.57 -0.70 -2.47
N LEU A 518 -19.12 -0.31 -3.63
CA LEU A 518 -20.55 -0.40 -3.97
C LEU A 518 -21.03 -1.85 -3.92
N LEU A 519 -20.34 -2.77 -4.61
CA LEU A 519 -20.68 -4.19 -4.65
C LEU A 519 -20.57 -4.85 -3.27
N ASN A 520 -19.51 -4.56 -2.51
CA ASN A 520 -19.35 -5.04 -1.13
C ASN A 520 -20.51 -4.57 -0.23
N THR A 521 -20.92 -3.30 -0.34
CA THR A 521 -22.09 -2.77 0.38
C THR A 521 -23.36 -3.55 0.05
N LEU A 522 -23.58 -3.89 -1.22
CA LEU A 522 -24.73 -4.69 -1.66
C LEU A 522 -24.68 -6.15 -1.21
N VAL A 523 -23.48 -6.74 -1.02
CA VAL A 523 -23.35 -8.08 -0.42
C VAL A 523 -23.64 -8.03 1.08
N TYR A 524 -22.96 -7.16 1.84
CA TYR A 524 -23.10 -7.09 3.31
C TYR A 524 -24.51 -6.73 3.77
N MET A 525 -25.27 -5.98 2.95
CA MET A 525 -26.67 -5.63 3.18
C MET A 525 -27.65 -6.29 2.20
N ASN A 526 -27.30 -7.40 1.53
CA ASN A 526 -28.17 -8.03 0.52
C ASN A 526 -29.63 -8.23 0.99
N PRO A 527 -29.91 -8.67 2.25
CA PRO A 527 -31.30 -8.79 2.72
C PRO A 527 -32.11 -7.49 2.66
N TYR A 528 -31.47 -6.33 2.81
CA TYR A 528 -32.13 -5.02 2.89
C TYR A 528 -32.27 -4.30 1.53
N PHE A 529 -31.70 -4.84 0.45
CA PHE A 529 -31.83 -4.29 -0.91
C PHE A 529 -32.68 -5.21 -1.79
N SER A 530 -33.61 -4.62 -2.54
CA SER A 530 -34.37 -5.34 -3.57
C SER A 530 -33.48 -5.68 -4.78
N GLN A 531 -33.93 -6.62 -5.61
CA GLN A 531 -33.23 -6.93 -6.85
C GLN A 531 -33.20 -5.73 -7.82
N GLU A 532 -34.28 -4.95 -7.88
CA GLU A 532 -34.38 -3.72 -8.68
C GLU A 532 -33.40 -2.63 -8.22
N GLU A 533 -33.17 -2.51 -6.90
CA GLU A 533 -32.15 -1.62 -6.34
C GLU A 533 -30.74 -2.08 -6.70
N ILE A 534 -30.44 -3.37 -6.51
CA ILE A 534 -29.15 -3.97 -6.87
C ILE A 534 -28.87 -3.76 -8.37
N GLU A 535 -29.84 -4.06 -9.23
CA GLU A 535 -29.71 -3.88 -10.67
C GLU A 535 -29.58 -2.41 -11.07
N THR A 536 -30.23 -1.50 -10.35
CA THR A 536 -30.14 -0.06 -10.62
C THR A 536 -28.79 0.52 -10.20
N TYR A 537 -28.32 0.24 -8.99
CA TYR A 537 -27.03 0.75 -8.52
C TYR A 537 -25.82 0.10 -9.23
N THR A 538 -26.00 -1.04 -9.92
CA THR A 538 -24.95 -1.68 -10.75
C THR A 538 -24.92 -1.24 -12.22
N LYS A 539 -26.00 -0.63 -12.78
CA LYS A 539 -25.99 0.00 -14.13
C LYS A 539 -24.72 0.78 -14.48
N PRO A 540 -24.11 1.60 -13.59
CA PRO A 540 -22.97 2.43 -13.95
C PRO A 540 -21.71 1.59 -14.19
N ILE A 541 -21.60 0.41 -13.56
CA ILE A 541 -20.48 -0.52 -13.75
C ILE A 541 -20.48 -1.05 -15.19
N ARG A 542 -21.64 -1.27 -15.82
CA ARG A 542 -21.73 -1.60 -17.26
C ARG A 542 -21.34 -0.45 -18.18
N LYS A 543 -21.61 0.80 -17.78
CA LYS A 543 -21.15 1.99 -18.51
C LYS A 543 -19.62 2.11 -18.47
N PHE A 544 -19.00 2.00 -17.29
CA PHE A 544 -17.55 2.24 -17.15
C PHE A 544 -16.67 1.02 -17.43
N VAL A 545 -17.14 -0.19 -17.13
CA VAL A 545 -16.45 -1.48 -17.34
C VAL A 545 -17.25 -2.39 -18.30
N PRO A 546 -17.45 -1.99 -19.58
CA PRO A 546 -18.18 -2.79 -20.56
C PRO A 546 -17.41 -4.05 -21.00
N ASP A 547 -16.08 -4.01 -20.94
CA ASP A 547 -15.14 -5.08 -21.28
C ASP A 547 -14.32 -5.41 -20.03
N THR A 548 -14.17 -6.70 -19.69
CA THR A 548 -13.46 -7.15 -18.49
C THR A 548 -11.95 -7.31 -18.70
N THR A 549 -11.46 -7.17 -19.93
CA THR A 549 -10.04 -7.33 -20.32
C THR A 549 -9.33 -6.00 -20.55
N MET A 550 -10.03 -4.87 -20.38
CA MET A 550 -9.58 -3.52 -20.73
C MET A 550 -9.88 -2.52 -19.60
N ILE A 551 -8.97 -1.58 -19.37
CA ILE A 551 -9.20 -0.38 -18.55
C ILE A 551 -9.46 0.83 -19.45
N ARG A 552 -10.17 1.84 -18.92
CA ARG A 552 -10.38 3.16 -19.52
C ARG A 552 -11.20 3.14 -20.82
N MET A 553 -12.09 2.15 -20.96
CA MET A 553 -12.89 1.90 -22.17
C MET A 553 -13.84 3.04 -22.56
N THR A 554 -14.25 3.87 -21.59
CA THR A 554 -15.06 5.09 -21.84
C THR A 554 -14.22 6.35 -22.10
N THR A 555 -12.90 6.24 -22.09
CA THR A 555 -11.98 7.36 -22.33
C THR A 555 -11.39 7.33 -23.75
N PRO A 556 -10.74 8.41 -24.22
CA PRO A 556 -9.98 8.37 -25.47
C PRO A 556 -8.75 7.44 -25.49
N ASN A 557 -8.36 6.83 -24.36
CA ASN A 557 -7.12 6.05 -24.22
C ASN A 557 -7.35 4.67 -23.54
N PRO A 558 -8.21 3.79 -24.11
CA PRO A 558 -8.38 2.43 -23.63
C PRO A 558 -7.08 1.64 -23.75
N VAL A 559 -6.77 0.79 -22.77
CA VAL A 559 -5.63 -0.15 -22.84
C VAL A 559 -5.97 -1.47 -22.15
N PRO A 560 -5.30 -2.59 -22.48
CA PRO A 560 -5.49 -3.86 -21.78
C PRO A 560 -5.32 -3.73 -20.27
N ALA A 561 -6.17 -4.42 -19.52
CA ALA A 561 -6.00 -4.60 -18.09
C ALA A 561 -4.86 -5.58 -17.84
N VAL A 562 -3.94 -5.22 -16.94
CA VAL A 562 -2.77 -6.05 -16.58
C VAL A 562 -2.50 -5.98 -15.08
N GLY A 563 -1.71 -6.93 -14.57
CA GLY A 563 -1.31 -6.99 -13.17
C GLY A 563 -2.52 -6.99 -12.22
N GLY A 564 -2.41 -6.25 -11.12
CA GLY A 564 -3.49 -6.10 -10.14
C GLY A 564 -4.78 -5.46 -10.72
N ASN A 565 -4.69 -4.61 -11.75
CA ASN A 565 -5.87 -3.96 -12.34
C ASN A 565 -6.80 -4.98 -13.02
N GLN A 566 -6.23 -6.00 -13.67
CA GLN A 566 -7.02 -7.09 -14.26
C GLN A 566 -7.70 -7.91 -13.17
N THR A 567 -7.00 -8.25 -12.08
CA THR A 567 -7.58 -8.98 -10.95
C THR A 567 -8.70 -8.18 -10.27
N ASP A 568 -8.56 -6.85 -10.15
CA ASP A 568 -9.59 -5.97 -9.61
C ASP A 568 -10.83 -5.87 -10.53
N ILE A 569 -10.67 -5.67 -11.85
CA ILE A 569 -11.80 -5.70 -12.81
C ILE A 569 -12.51 -7.06 -12.78
N SER A 570 -11.75 -8.15 -12.76
CA SER A 570 -12.32 -9.50 -12.68
C SER A 570 -13.17 -9.69 -11.42
N LYS A 571 -12.73 -9.18 -10.26
CA LYS A 571 -13.55 -9.16 -9.03
C LYS A 571 -14.80 -8.30 -9.20
N VAL A 572 -14.69 -7.09 -9.78
CA VAL A 572 -15.87 -6.23 -10.08
C VAL A 572 -16.89 -6.99 -10.91
N ALA A 573 -16.46 -7.62 -12.01
CA ALA A 573 -17.35 -8.36 -12.90
C ALA A 573 -17.96 -9.61 -12.26
N ILE A 574 -17.18 -10.42 -11.52
CA ILE A 574 -17.69 -11.63 -10.85
C ILE A 574 -18.73 -11.27 -9.76
N LEU A 575 -18.46 -10.26 -8.95
CA LEU A 575 -19.36 -9.83 -7.87
C LEU A 575 -20.61 -9.14 -8.43
N GLU A 576 -20.46 -8.33 -9.48
CA GLU A 576 -21.58 -7.76 -10.22
C GLU A 576 -22.45 -8.85 -10.85
N GLY A 577 -21.85 -9.85 -11.51
CA GLY A 577 -22.56 -10.97 -12.12
C GLY A 577 -23.30 -11.82 -11.09
N ALA A 578 -22.72 -12.05 -9.90
CA ALA A 578 -23.39 -12.74 -8.80
C ALA A 578 -24.58 -11.93 -8.26
N LEU A 579 -24.40 -10.64 -7.95
CA LEU A 579 -25.47 -9.76 -7.46
C LEU A 579 -26.62 -9.59 -8.48
N ARG A 580 -26.30 -9.55 -9.77
CA ARG A 580 -27.29 -9.42 -10.87
C ARG A 580 -27.85 -10.75 -11.36
N ARG A 581 -27.35 -11.89 -10.86
CA ARG A 581 -27.71 -13.25 -11.29
C ARG A 581 -27.47 -13.51 -12.79
N GLU A 582 -26.36 -12.96 -13.31
CA GLU A 582 -25.94 -13.03 -14.72
C GLU A 582 -24.71 -13.93 -14.91
N GLU A 583 -24.92 -15.16 -15.40
CA GLU A 583 -23.85 -16.15 -15.62
C GLU A 583 -22.72 -15.63 -16.52
N GLN A 584 -23.06 -15.00 -17.65
CA GLN A 584 -22.05 -14.55 -18.62
C GLN A 584 -21.09 -13.53 -18.02
N ARG A 585 -21.57 -12.58 -17.21
CA ARG A 585 -20.71 -11.54 -16.61
C ARG A 585 -19.67 -12.14 -15.65
N ILE A 586 -20.00 -13.24 -14.98
CA ILE A 586 -19.07 -14.02 -14.16
C ILE A 586 -18.02 -14.68 -15.06
N ARG A 587 -18.44 -15.30 -16.17
CA ARG A 587 -17.52 -15.90 -17.16
C ARG A 587 -16.59 -14.85 -17.79
N ASP A 588 -17.08 -13.65 -18.09
CA ASP A 588 -16.26 -12.54 -18.58
C ASP A 588 -15.19 -12.13 -17.55
N GLY A 589 -15.56 -12.05 -16.26
CA GLY A 589 -14.62 -11.75 -15.19
C GLY A 589 -13.56 -12.84 -14.98
N VAL A 590 -13.97 -14.11 -15.00
CA VAL A 590 -13.05 -15.27 -14.93
C VAL A 590 -12.14 -15.32 -16.16
N HIS A 591 -12.64 -15.03 -17.36
CA HIS A 591 -11.80 -14.92 -18.56
C HIS A 591 -10.72 -13.85 -18.38
N GLY A 592 -11.08 -12.68 -17.85
CA GLY A 592 -10.13 -11.61 -17.49
C GLY A 592 -8.95 -12.12 -16.66
N LEU A 593 -9.18 -12.94 -15.63
CA LEU A 593 -8.12 -13.56 -14.82
C LEU A 593 -7.18 -14.42 -15.68
N THR A 594 -7.73 -15.23 -16.61
CA THR A 594 -6.91 -16.12 -17.45
C THR A 594 -5.95 -15.36 -18.38
N THR A 595 -6.24 -14.11 -18.75
CA THR A 595 -5.39 -13.31 -19.64
C THR A 595 -4.00 -12.99 -19.05
N ILE A 596 -3.91 -12.85 -17.72
CA ILE A 596 -2.66 -12.57 -16.99
C ILE A 596 -2.00 -13.84 -16.43
N MET A 597 -2.70 -14.98 -16.40
CA MET A 597 -2.17 -16.27 -15.92
C MET A 597 -1.27 -16.95 -16.96
N LYS A 598 -0.10 -16.34 -17.14
CA LYS A 598 1.01 -16.75 -18.02
C LYS A 598 2.34 -16.23 -17.48
N PHE A 599 3.45 -16.81 -17.92
CA PHE A 599 4.78 -16.23 -17.73
C PHE A 599 5.14 -15.31 -18.91
N VAL A 600 5.89 -14.24 -18.65
CA VAL A 600 6.42 -13.31 -19.66
C VAL A 600 7.93 -13.48 -19.84
N SER A 601 8.42 -13.07 -21.00
CA SER A 601 9.86 -13.02 -21.35
C SER A 601 10.38 -11.58 -21.50
N SER A 602 9.49 -10.58 -21.51
CA SER A 602 9.76 -9.15 -21.60
C SER A 602 8.53 -8.36 -21.16
N GLY A 603 8.73 -7.19 -20.55
CA GLY A 603 7.64 -6.32 -20.07
C GLY A 603 7.14 -6.70 -18.67
N GLU A 604 5.90 -6.32 -18.38
CA GLU A 604 5.26 -6.45 -17.06
C GLU A 604 4.71 -7.87 -16.83
N GLY A 605 4.77 -8.34 -15.58
CA GLY A 605 4.31 -9.67 -15.15
C GLY A 605 5.41 -10.56 -14.56
N PHE A 606 5.08 -11.85 -14.38
CA PHE A 606 5.99 -12.85 -13.79
C PHE A 606 6.88 -13.52 -14.85
N TYR A 607 8.17 -13.58 -14.56
CA TYR A 607 9.18 -14.33 -15.30
C TYR A 607 9.41 -15.71 -14.65
N LYS A 608 9.94 -16.67 -15.41
CA LYS A 608 10.12 -18.06 -14.91
C LYS A 608 11.20 -18.19 -13.82
N ASP A 609 12.09 -17.21 -13.68
CA ASP A 609 13.05 -17.11 -12.56
C ASP A 609 12.44 -16.56 -11.26
N GLY A 610 11.14 -16.23 -11.26
CA GLY A 610 10.42 -15.64 -10.13
C GLY A 610 10.50 -14.11 -10.07
N SER A 611 11.16 -13.44 -11.02
CA SER A 611 11.10 -11.98 -11.14
C SER A 611 9.67 -11.52 -11.43
N PHE A 612 9.24 -10.42 -10.82
CA PHE A 612 8.02 -9.71 -11.21
C PHE A 612 8.33 -8.25 -11.51
N ILE A 613 7.99 -7.83 -12.73
CA ILE A 613 8.11 -6.46 -13.19
C ILE A 613 6.73 -5.82 -13.25
N ASP A 614 6.63 -4.59 -12.76
CA ASP A 614 5.50 -3.69 -13.02
C ASP A 614 6.05 -2.33 -13.48
N HIS A 615 5.18 -1.42 -13.92
CA HIS A 615 5.53 -0.08 -14.41
C HIS A 615 6.69 -0.11 -15.42
N THR A 616 6.52 -0.87 -16.50
CA THR A 616 7.49 -1.17 -17.57
C THR A 616 8.75 -1.92 -17.15
N ASN A 617 9.46 -1.51 -16.09
CA ASN A 617 10.79 -2.04 -15.75
C ASN A 617 11.20 -1.90 -14.27
N VAL A 618 10.24 -1.80 -13.34
CA VAL A 618 10.50 -1.72 -11.89
C VAL A 618 10.30 -3.08 -11.21
N ALA A 619 11.25 -3.48 -10.34
CA ALA A 619 11.19 -4.72 -9.57
C ALA A 619 10.10 -4.63 -8.48
N TYR A 620 8.97 -5.34 -8.64
CA TYR A 620 7.73 -4.98 -7.95
C TYR A 620 6.94 -6.11 -7.28
N THR A 621 7.52 -7.30 -7.13
CA THR A 621 6.86 -8.48 -6.52
C THR A 621 6.18 -8.15 -5.19
N GLY A 622 6.88 -7.41 -4.32
CA GLY A 622 6.46 -7.09 -2.96
C GLY A 622 5.47 -5.92 -2.82
N ALA A 623 4.84 -5.46 -3.91
CA ALA A 623 3.72 -4.52 -3.81
C ALA A 623 2.64 -4.70 -4.90
N TYR A 624 2.97 -4.58 -6.19
CA TYR A 624 1.97 -4.81 -7.24
C TYR A 624 1.72 -6.32 -7.43
N GLY A 625 2.75 -7.15 -7.24
CA GLY A 625 2.59 -8.59 -7.10
C GLY A 625 1.69 -8.95 -5.90
N ASN A 626 1.85 -8.29 -4.74
CA ASN A 626 0.95 -8.48 -3.59
C ASN A 626 -0.52 -8.18 -3.94
N VAL A 627 -0.81 -7.08 -4.63
CA VAL A 627 -2.20 -6.71 -5.01
C VAL A 627 -2.81 -7.77 -5.94
N LEU A 628 -2.05 -8.25 -6.92
CA LEU A 628 -2.47 -9.35 -7.79
C LEU A 628 -2.73 -10.63 -7.00
N LEU A 629 -1.81 -11.02 -6.09
CA LEU A 629 -1.93 -12.24 -5.29
C LEU A 629 -3.09 -12.17 -4.29
N ASP A 630 -3.29 -11.04 -3.63
CA ASP A 630 -4.40 -10.80 -2.71
C ASP A 630 -5.73 -10.90 -3.47
N GLY A 631 -5.84 -10.27 -4.65
CA GLY A 631 -7.02 -10.39 -5.50
C GLY A 631 -7.32 -11.83 -5.96
N PHE A 632 -6.29 -12.62 -6.33
CA PHE A 632 -6.47 -14.05 -6.62
C PHE A 632 -6.93 -14.83 -5.39
N SER A 633 -6.30 -14.60 -4.24
CA SER A 633 -6.64 -15.28 -2.98
C SER A 633 -8.07 -14.98 -2.50
N GLN A 634 -8.59 -13.80 -2.82
CA GLN A 634 -9.95 -13.41 -2.46
C GLN A 634 -11.00 -14.09 -3.37
N ILE A 635 -10.69 -14.28 -4.66
CA ILE A 635 -11.67 -14.76 -5.64
C ILE A 635 -11.64 -16.28 -5.85
N LEU A 636 -10.49 -16.95 -5.65
CA LEU A 636 -10.37 -18.41 -5.82
C LEU A 636 -11.32 -19.21 -4.91
N PRO A 637 -11.45 -18.92 -3.59
CA PRO A 637 -12.40 -19.62 -2.72
C PRO A 637 -13.88 -19.35 -3.05
N VAL A 638 -14.16 -18.34 -3.88
CA VAL A 638 -15.49 -18.09 -4.42
C VAL A 638 -15.75 -19.01 -5.62
N ILE A 639 -14.83 -19.07 -6.60
CA ILE A 639 -15.07 -19.72 -7.89
C ILE A 639 -14.60 -21.19 -8.03
N GLN A 640 -13.56 -21.66 -7.32
CA GLN A 640 -12.95 -23.00 -7.51
C GLN A 640 -13.78 -24.19 -7.03
N SER A 641 -15.06 -24.01 -6.76
CA SER A 641 -16.01 -25.10 -6.48
C SER A 641 -17.37 -24.72 -7.06
N SER A 642 -17.38 -24.34 -8.34
CA SER A 642 -18.55 -23.83 -9.07
C SER A 642 -18.38 -24.04 -10.57
N PRO A 643 -19.43 -23.86 -11.40
CA PRO A 643 -19.33 -23.84 -12.87
C PRO A 643 -18.47 -22.72 -13.47
N PHE A 644 -17.76 -21.94 -12.64
CA PHE A 644 -16.91 -20.80 -12.98
C PHE A 644 -15.44 -21.01 -12.57
N GLU A 645 -15.04 -22.24 -12.21
CA GLU A 645 -13.66 -22.53 -11.81
C GLU A 645 -12.63 -22.23 -12.92
N LEU A 646 -11.44 -21.78 -12.50
CA LEU A 646 -10.27 -21.67 -13.36
C LEU A 646 -9.69 -23.06 -13.66
N PRO A 647 -9.28 -23.35 -14.92
CA PRO A 647 -8.65 -24.61 -15.28
C PRO A 647 -7.37 -24.90 -14.47
N GLU A 648 -7.10 -26.19 -14.25
CA GLU A 648 -5.98 -26.66 -13.41
C GLU A 648 -4.59 -26.23 -13.94
N GLU A 649 -4.45 -26.02 -15.25
CA GLU A 649 -3.25 -25.37 -15.83
C GLU A 649 -2.98 -23.99 -15.22
N LYS A 650 -4.04 -23.21 -14.95
CA LYS A 650 -3.95 -21.84 -14.44
C LYS A 650 -3.68 -21.80 -12.95
N THR A 651 -4.29 -22.68 -12.15
CA THR A 651 -3.95 -22.79 -10.72
C THR A 651 -2.50 -23.23 -10.53
N GLN A 652 -1.98 -24.16 -11.35
CA GLN A 652 -0.56 -24.53 -11.35
C GLN A 652 0.38 -23.38 -11.75
N ILE A 653 -0.05 -22.42 -12.58
CA ILE A 653 0.75 -21.22 -12.89
C ILE A 653 0.82 -20.31 -11.65
N LEU A 654 -0.29 -20.10 -10.95
CA LEU A 654 -0.32 -19.33 -9.70
C LEU A 654 0.53 -19.98 -8.59
N GLN A 655 0.47 -21.31 -8.44
CA GLN A 655 1.34 -22.06 -7.53
C GLN A 655 2.83 -21.77 -7.82
N LYS A 656 3.23 -21.84 -9.10
CA LYS A 656 4.61 -21.55 -9.52
C LYS A 656 5.01 -20.08 -9.26
N TRP A 657 4.08 -19.13 -9.36
CA TRP A 657 4.33 -17.75 -8.91
C TRP A 657 4.56 -17.68 -7.40
N ILE A 658 3.75 -18.36 -6.58
CA ILE A 658 3.92 -18.41 -5.13
C ILE A 658 5.30 -18.98 -4.76
N GLU A 659 5.65 -20.16 -5.29
CA GLU A 659 6.89 -20.85 -4.98
C GLU A 659 8.15 -20.11 -5.43
N LYS A 660 8.11 -19.47 -6.62
CA LYS A 660 9.29 -18.83 -7.21
C LYS A 660 9.41 -17.34 -6.87
N ALA A 661 8.31 -16.61 -6.84
CA ALA A 661 8.34 -15.15 -6.67
C ALA A 661 8.10 -14.71 -5.22
N PHE A 662 7.15 -15.33 -4.50
CA PHE A 662 6.70 -14.85 -3.18
C PHE A 662 7.37 -15.56 -2.00
N MET A 663 7.52 -16.89 -2.02
CA MET A 663 8.15 -17.63 -0.93
C MET A 663 9.60 -17.19 -0.64
N PRO A 664 10.49 -16.94 -1.64
CA PRO A 664 11.88 -16.56 -1.37
C PRO A 664 12.05 -15.13 -0.88
N ILE A 665 11.01 -14.29 -0.92
CA ILE A 665 11.05 -12.89 -0.47
C ILE A 665 10.32 -12.67 0.86
N LEU A 666 9.93 -13.75 1.54
CA LEU A 666 9.41 -13.73 2.90
C LEU A 666 10.42 -14.38 3.85
N VAL A 667 10.87 -13.63 4.85
CA VAL A 667 11.89 -14.06 5.81
C VAL A 667 11.46 -13.67 7.21
N LYS A 668 11.07 -14.65 8.04
CA LYS A 668 10.68 -14.45 9.45
C LYS A 668 9.53 -13.46 9.62
N GLY A 669 8.55 -13.54 8.72
CA GLY A 669 7.43 -12.60 8.62
C GLY A 669 7.78 -11.23 8.03
N GLU A 670 9.03 -10.97 7.59
CA GLU A 670 9.41 -9.74 6.90
C GLU A 670 9.40 -9.92 5.37
N LEU A 671 8.83 -8.95 4.62
CA LEU A 671 8.87 -8.90 3.15
C LEU A 671 10.06 -8.05 2.67
N LEU A 672 10.91 -8.60 1.81
CA LEU A 672 12.17 -7.94 1.40
C LEU A 672 11.93 -6.61 0.66
N ASP A 673 12.39 -5.51 1.26
CA ASP A 673 12.08 -4.13 0.82
C ASP A 673 12.50 -3.79 -0.61
N MET A 674 13.58 -4.40 -1.12
CA MET A 674 14.07 -4.23 -2.49
C MET A 674 13.09 -4.70 -3.60
N THR A 675 11.96 -5.29 -3.21
CA THR A 675 10.88 -5.73 -4.11
C THR A 675 9.61 -4.88 -4.02
N ARG A 676 9.59 -3.86 -3.14
CA ARG A 676 8.38 -3.05 -2.84
C ARG A 676 8.31 -1.72 -3.59
N GLY A 677 9.29 -1.41 -4.44
CA GLY A 677 9.39 -0.13 -5.18
C GLY A 677 9.20 1.10 -4.28
N ARG A 678 8.46 2.11 -4.74
CA ARG A 678 8.22 3.34 -3.95
C ARG A 678 7.50 3.11 -2.60
N SER A 679 6.92 1.93 -2.39
CA SER A 679 6.11 1.58 -1.20
C SER A 679 6.92 1.47 0.10
N VAL A 680 8.25 1.43 0.03
CA VAL A 680 9.13 1.53 1.21
C VAL A 680 8.90 2.81 2.00
N SER A 681 8.42 3.86 1.33
CA SER A 681 8.16 5.19 1.90
C SER A 681 6.81 5.35 2.63
N ARG A 682 6.02 4.28 2.80
CA ARG A 682 4.67 4.31 3.38
C ARG A 682 4.67 3.89 4.86
N GLN A 683 4.42 4.84 5.76
CA GLN A 683 4.52 4.63 7.22
C GLN A 683 3.68 3.46 7.74
N GLN A 684 2.43 3.38 7.30
CA GLN A 684 1.45 2.38 7.77
C GLN A 684 1.55 1.03 7.03
N LYS A 685 2.45 0.90 6.04
CA LYS A 685 2.78 -0.36 5.38
C LYS A 685 4.30 -0.52 5.26
N GLN A 686 4.93 -0.76 6.41
CA GLN A 686 6.32 -1.24 6.49
C GLN A 686 6.39 -2.75 6.17
N SER A 687 7.60 -3.30 6.12
CA SER A 687 7.94 -4.63 5.59
C SER A 687 7.07 -5.78 6.15
N HIS A 688 6.97 -5.94 7.47
CA HIS A 688 6.13 -6.97 8.11
C HIS A 688 4.62 -6.79 7.82
N VAL A 689 4.13 -5.55 7.78
CA VAL A 689 2.71 -5.27 7.50
C VAL A 689 2.35 -5.64 6.06
N TYR A 690 3.28 -5.46 5.12
CA TYR A 690 3.14 -5.95 3.75
C TYR A 690 3.28 -7.48 3.65
N ALA A 691 4.06 -8.12 4.51
CA ALA A 691 4.17 -9.58 4.53
C ALA A 691 2.85 -10.26 4.93
N VAL A 692 2.11 -9.73 5.90
CA VAL A 692 0.79 -10.26 6.29
C VAL A 692 -0.18 -10.29 5.10
N GLU A 693 -0.12 -9.29 4.21
CA GLU A 693 -0.93 -9.27 2.98
C GLU A 693 -0.66 -10.50 2.09
N ILE A 694 0.59 -10.97 2.01
CA ILE A 694 0.92 -12.24 1.33
C ILE A 694 0.52 -13.44 2.19
N LEU A 695 0.84 -13.47 3.48
CA LEU A 695 0.59 -14.63 4.35
C LEU A 695 -0.92 -14.97 4.43
N SER A 696 -1.79 -13.98 4.65
CA SER A 696 -3.25 -14.19 4.59
C SER A 696 -3.72 -14.64 3.21
N SER A 697 -3.07 -14.18 2.14
CA SER A 697 -3.36 -14.63 0.76
C SER A 697 -2.98 -16.10 0.54
N LEU A 698 -1.83 -16.56 1.06
CA LEU A 698 -1.42 -17.96 0.96
C LEU A 698 -2.36 -18.89 1.75
N VAL A 699 -2.82 -18.46 2.92
CA VAL A 699 -3.80 -19.22 3.73
C VAL A 699 -5.16 -19.31 3.04
N ARG A 700 -5.64 -18.22 2.41
CA ARG A 700 -6.85 -18.26 1.57
C ARG A 700 -6.70 -19.19 0.36
N ILE A 701 -5.56 -19.15 -0.34
CA ILE A 701 -5.31 -20.01 -1.50
C ILE A 701 -5.25 -21.48 -1.08
N ALA A 702 -4.72 -21.78 0.12
CA ALA A 702 -4.72 -23.12 0.68
C ALA A 702 -6.14 -23.69 0.94
N GLU A 703 -7.19 -22.87 1.03
CA GLU A 703 -8.58 -23.35 1.10
C GLU A 703 -9.12 -23.89 -0.24
N SER A 704 -8.54 -23.47 -1.38
CA SER A 704 -8.86 -23.99 -2.72
C SER A 704 -7.80 -24.93 -3.29
N ALA A 705 -6.68 -25.13 -2.57
CA ALA A 705 -5.59 -26.01 -3.00
C ALA A 705 -5.89 -27.48 -2.64
N LYS A 706 -5.40 -28.40 -3.48
CA LYS A 706 -5.41 -29.85 -3.23
C LYS A 706 -4.17 -30.23 -2.40
N GLU A 707 -4.15 -31.43 -1.82
CA GLU A 707 -2.89 -31.98 -1.29
C GLU A 707 -1.99 -32.46 -2.45
N PRO A 708 -0.65 -32.31 -2.36
CA PRO A 708 0.13 -31.85 -1.20
C PRO A 708 0.32 -30.31 -1.11
N GLU A 709 -0.24 -29.55 -2.05
CA GLU A 709 -0.03 -28.09 -2.16
C GLU A 709 -0.59 -27.34 -0.94
N LYS A 710 -1.78 -27.73 -0.46
CA LYS A 710 -2.41 -27.18 0.76
C LYS A 710 -1.49 -27.33 1.97
N SER A 711 -0.99 -28.53 2.25
CA SER A 711 -0.04 -28.75 3.35
C SER A 711 1.25 -27.94 3.19
N ALA A 712 1.79 -27.82 1.97
CA ALA A 712 3.01 -27.04 1.70
C ALA A 712 2.82 -25.54 1.96
N LEU A 713 1.70 -24.95 1.51
CA LEU A 713 1.35 -23.55 1.76
C LEU A 713 1.19 -23.27 3.27
N LEU A 714 0.42 -24.11 3.96
CA LEU A 714 0.14 -23.95 5.39
C LEU A 714 1.40 -24.16 6.25
N SER A 715 2.22 -25.16 5.93
CA SER A 715 3.52 -25.39 6.58
C SER A 715 4.46 -24.19 6.42
N PHE A 716 4.54 -23.60 5.22
CA PHE A 716 5.32 -22.39 4.97
C PHE A 716 4.81 -21.20 5.78
N VAL A 717 3.50 -20.90 5.75
CA VAL A 717 2.94 -19.78 6.51
C VAL A 717 3.15 -19.97 8.01
N LYS A 718 2.93 -21.17 8.56
CA LYS A 718 3.18 -21.47 9.98
C LYS A 718 4.64 -21.24 10.36
N GLY A 719 5.59 -21.59 9.50
CA GLY A 719 7.01 -21.28 9.67
C GLY A 719 7.30 -19.78 9.73
N GLN A 720 6.71 -18.99 8.82
CA GLN A 720 6.88 -17.52 8.79
C GLN A 720 6.27 -16.85 10.03
N VAL A 721 5.04 -17.20 10.40
CA VAL A 721 4.33 -16.61 11.55
C VAL A 721 5.00 -16.97 12.88
N LEU A 722 5.44 -18.22 13.07
CA LEU A 722 6.12 -18.63 14.31
C LEU A 722 7.56 -18.10 14.44
N SER A 723 8.16 -17.58 13.36
CA SER A 723 9.48 -16.93 13.39
C SER A 723 9.42 -15.40 13.44
N ASP A 724 8.25 -14.80 13.21
CA ASP A 724 8.01 -13.38 13.45
C ASP A 724 7.73 -13.09 14.94
N THR A 725 8.78 -12.72 15.66
CA THR A 725 8.70 -12.30 17.07
C THR A 725 8.59 -10.78 17.23
N PHE A 726 8.34 -10.04 16.15
CA PHE A 726 8.27 -8.58 16.13
C PHE A 726 6.87 -8.06 15.82
N ASN A 727 6.19 -8.65 14.84
CA ASN A 727 4.88 -8.19 14.37
C ASN A 727 3.78 -9.22 14.63
N ASP A 728 2.82 -8.82 15.46
CA ASP A 728 1.61 -9.60 15.73
C ASP A 728 0.65 -9.56 14.53
N ILE A 729 0.48 -10.71 13.88
CA ILE A 729 -0.36 -10.89 12.69
C ILE A 729 -1.84 -10.56 12.95
N TYR A 730 -2.37 -10.83 14.15
CA TYR A 730 -3.78 -10.65 14.48
C TYR A 730 -4.24 -9.18 14.48
N LYS A 731 -3.30 -8.22 14.53
CA LYS A 731 -3.58 -6.78 14.43
C LYS A 731 -3.92 -6.31 12.99
N HIS A 732 -3.58 -7.13 11.99
CA HIS A 732 -3.63 -6.77 10.56
C HIS A 732 -4.62 -7.61 9.73
N LEU A 733 -5.22 -8.64 10.35
CA LEU A 733 -6.24 -9.46 9.70
C LEU A 733 -7.52 -8.64 9.39
N ARG A 734 -8.28 -9.10 8.39
CA ARG A 734 -9.33 -8.30 7.71
C ARG A 734 -10.73 -8.89 7.76
N SER A 735 -10.90 -10.16 8.13
CA SER A 735 -12.19 -10.84 8.23
C SER A 735 -12.17 -11.89 9.35
N TYR A 736 -13.33 -12.23 9.91
CA TYR A 736 -13.44 -13.25 10.96
C TYR A 736 -13.00 -14.65 10.48
N LYS A 737 -13.10 -14.92 9.18
CA LYS A 737 -12.54 -16.13 8.55
C LYS A 737 -11.01 -16.16 8.51
N GLU A 738 -10.33 -15.01 8.37
CA GLU A 738 -8.87 -14.98 8.55
C GLU A 738 -8.48 -15.36 9.99
N TYR A 739 -9.22 -14.86 11.01
CA TYR A 739 -8.99 -15.27 12.41
C TYR A 739 -9.18 -16.78 12.61
N ASP A 740 -10.27 -17.37 12.10
CA ASP A 740 -10.49 -18.82 12.13
C ASP A 740 -9.32 -19.61 11.52
N LEU A 741 -8.88 -19.21 10.31
CA LEU A 741 -7.86 -19.93 9.56
C LEU A 741 -6.48 -19.84 10.22
N PHE A 742 -6.10 -18.69 10.80
CA PHE A 742 -4.86 -18.57 11.56
C PHE A 742 -4.92 -19.28 12.93
N ASN A 743 -6.05 -19.21 13.64
CA ASN A 743 -6.27 -19.96 14.88
C ASN A 743 -6.14 -21.48 14.64
N ALA A 744 -6.77 -22.00 13.58
CA ALA A 744 -6.71 -23.41 13.21
C ALA A 744 -5.31 -23.83 12.73
N LEU A 745 -4.63 -23.01 11.93
CA LEU A 745 -3.27 -23.30 11.47
C LEU A 745 -2.27 -23.39 12.63
N LEU A 746 -2.33 -22.44 13.56
CA LEU A 746 -1.38 -22.37 14.66
C LEU A 746 -1.63 -23.47 15.70
N SER A 747 -2.89 -23.81 15.99
CA SER A 747 -3.25 -24.88 16.93
C SER A 747 -3.13 -26.31 16.37
N ASN A 748 -3.08 -26.49 15.04
CA ASN A 748 -2.97 -27.83 14.44
C ASN A 748 -1.53 -28.37 14.42
N ASP A 749 -1.18 -29.20 15.40
CA ASP A 749 0.13 -29.85 15.52
C ASP A 749 0.47 -30.86 14.41
N GLN A 750 -0.50 -31.31 13.60
CA GLN A 750 -0.21 -32.14 12.42
C GLN A 750 0.44 -31.32 11.31
N ILE A 751 0.16 -30.00 11.24
CA ILE A 751 0.86 -29.08 10.35
C ILE A 751 2.11 -28.59 11.08
N GLN A 752 3.25 -29.17 10.72
CA GLN A 752 4.57 -28.74 11.18
C GLN A 752 5.02 -27.48 10.41
N PRO A 753 5.65 -26.49 11.07
CA PRO A 753 6.22 -25.33 10.37
C PRO A 753 7.35 -25.79 9.42
N LYS A 754 7.43 -25.20 8.23
CA LYS A 754 8.47 -25.58 7.26
C LYS A 754 9.86 -25.30 7.85
N PRO A 755 10.78 -26.28 7.87
CA PRO A 755 12.16 -26.05 8.31
C PRO A 755 12.87 -24.95 7.49
N ALA A 756 13.82 -24.26 8.12
CA ALA A 756 14.71 -23.35 7.42
C ALA A 756 15.64 -24.12 6.48
N GLU A 757 15.69 -23.70 5.21
CA GLU A 757 16.47 -24.34 4.15
C GLU A 757 17.43 -23.33 3.54
N ASN A 758 18.57 -23.80 3.01
CA ASN A 758 19.39 -22.94 2.17
C ASN A 758 18.70 -22.70 0.83
N VAL A 759 18.47 -21.43 0.49
CA VAL A 759 17.77 -21.01 -0.74
C VAL A 759 18.56 -19.91 -1.42
N ILE A 760 18.84 -20.09 -2.72
CA ILE A 760 19.28 -19.01 -3.60
C ILE A 760 18.14 -18.73 -4.59
N ALA A 761 17.76 -17.45 -4.72
CA ALA A 761 16.83 -16.96 -5.72
C ALA A 761 17.52 -15.86 -6.55
N ALA A 762 17.95 -16.22 -7.75
CA ALA A 762 18.68 -15.35 -8.67
C ALA A 762 17.72 -14.70 -9.69
N PHE A 763 17.00 -13.66 -9.24
CA PHE A 763 16.00 -12.91 -10.01
C PHE A 763 16.63 -12.01 -11.09
N ASN A 764 17.27 -12.63 -12.07
CA ASN A 764 18.07 -12.02 -13.12
C ASN A 764 17.25 -11.15 -14.10
N ASN A 765 15.92 -11.32 -14.18
CA ASN A 765 15.07 -10.46 -15.02
C ASN A 765 14.56 -9.20 -14.28
N MET A 766 14.64 -9.13 -12.94
CA MET A 766 14.43 -7.88 -12.17
C MET A 766 15.67 -7.34 -11.45
N ASP A 767 16.85 -7.91 -11.73
CA ASP A 767 18.16 -7.54 -11.15
C ASP A 767 18.16 -7.53 -9.61
N LYS A 768 17.57 -8.56 -9.01
CA LYS A 768 17.59 -8.79 -7.55
C LYS A 768 18.16 -10.18 -7.24
N PHE A 769 18.69 -10.35 -6.04
CA PHE A 769 19.21 -11.64 -5.58
C PHE A 769 18.92 -11.85 -4.10
N VAL A 770 18.53 -13.08 -3.74
CA VAL A 770 18.33 -13.49 -2.34
C VAL A 770 19.14 -14.76 -2.07
N TYR A 771 19.84 -14.77 -0.93
CA TYR A 771 20.42 -15.97 -0.34
C TYR A 771 20.02 -16.10 1.13
N HIS A 772 19.19 -17.09 1.43
CA HIS A 772 18.92 -17.51 2.81
C HIS A 772 19.93 -18.58 3.22
N ASN A 773 20.67 -18.33 4.31
CA ASN A 773 21.51 -19.31 4.98
C ASN A 773 20.79 -19.80 6.25
N ALA A 774 20.43 -21.09 6.26
CA ALA A 774 19.71 -21.69 7.38
C ALA A 774 20.62 -21.94 8.59
N GLU A 775 21.88 -22.34 8.39
CA GLU A 775 22.76 -22.78 9.48
C GLU A 775 23.21 -21.63 10.40
N GLN A 776 23.37 -20.44 9.82
CA GLN A 776 23.73 -19.20 10.51
C GLN A 776 22.51 -18.26 10.67
N ASN A 777 21.32 -18.71 10.25
CA ASN A 777 20.03 -18.03 10.48
C ASN A 777 19.98 -16.56 9.97
N PHE A 778 20.49 -16.32 8.76
CA PHE A 778 20.45 -15.02 8.10
C PHE A 778 19.91 -15.08 6.66
N THR A 779 19.48 -13.95 6.13
CA THR A 779 19.27 -13.76 4.70
C THR A 779 20.08 -12.56 4.22
N PHE A 780 20.92 -12.79 3.21
CA PHE A 780 21.57 -11.76 2.43
C PHE A 780 20.70 -11.49 1.20
N ALA A 781 20.40 -10.22 0.94
CA ALA A 781 19.69 -9.80 -0.26
C ALA A 781 20.41 -8.61 -0.91
N LEU A 782 20.45 -8.60 -2.24
CA LEU A 782 21.17 -7.62 -3.04
C LEU A 782 20.25 -6.98 -4.07
N SER A 783 20.22 -5.65 -4.05
CA SER A 783 19.47 -4.82 -4.99
C SER A 783 20.42 -4.21 -6.03
N MET A 784 20.27 -4.64 -7.28
CA MET A 784 20.99 -4.12 -8.46
C MET A 784 19.99 -3.53 -9.46
N TYR A 785 20.49 -2.84 -10.48
CA TYR A 785 19.73 -2.46 -11.68
C TYR A 785 20.63 -2.55 -12.92
N SER A 786 20.05 -2.51 -14.10
CA SER A 786 20.77 -2.69 -15.38
C SER A 786 20.17 -1.85 -16.50
N ASN A 787 20.54 -2.12 -17.75
CA ASN A 787 19.79 -1.58 -18.90
C ASN A 787 18.34 -2.13 -19.01
N LYS A 788 18.02 -3.23 -18.31
CA LYS A 788 16.68 -3.84 -18.26
C LYS A 788 15.75 -3.17 -17.23
N THR A 789 16.29 -2.57 -16.17
CA THR A 789 15.55 -2.19 -14.95
C THR A 789 15.92 -0.80 -14.42
N GLN A 790 14.96 -0.13 -13.80
CA GLN A 790 15.15 1.20 -13.21
C GLN A 790 15.85 1.10 -11.82
N ASN A 791 16.73 2.07 -11.50
CA ASN A 791 17.46 2.10 -10.23
C ASN A 791 16.58 2.28 -8.99
N TYR A 792 15.59 3.17 -9.07
CA TYR A 792 14.52 3.34 -8.08
C TYR A 792 13.36 4.09 -8.73
N GLU A 793 12.16 3.99 -8.16
CA GLU A 793 10.98 4.75 -8.60
C GLU A 793 10.65 5.89 -7.63
N ASP A 794 10.37 7.08 -8.17
CA ASP A 794 9.77 8.25 -7.50
C ASP A 794 8.49 8.66 -8.24
N MET A 795 7.32 8.38 -7.66
CA MET A 795 6.05 8.74 -8.30
C MET A 795 4.98 9.10 -7.26
N ASN A 796 4.05 9.99 -7.64
CA ASN A 796 2.96 10.49 -6.78
C ASN A 796 3.46 11.09 -5.44
N ASP A 797 4.61 11.79 -5.50
CA ASP A 797 5.33 12.32 -4.34
C ASP A 797 5.80 11.26 -3.30
N GLU A 798 5.82 9.97 -3.67
CA GLU A 798 6.32 8.86 -2.84
C GLU A 798 7.76 8.47 -3.21
N ASN A 799 8.55 8.05 -2.22
CA ASN A 799 9.96 7.62 -2.34
C ASN A 799 10.94 8.69 -2.86
N ARG A 800 10.73 9.94 -2.44
CA ARG A 800 11.52 11.13 -2.81
C ARG A 800 13.04 10.96 -2.71
N ARG A 801 13.52 10.06 -1.86
CA ARG A 801 14.95 9.84 -1.55
C ARG A 801 15.45 8.41 -1.78
N GLY A 802 14.73 7.60 -2.58
CA GLY A 802 15.17 6.25 -2.98
C GLY A 802 16.41 6.20 -3.90
N TRP A 803 17.07 7.33 -4.13
CA TRP A 803 18.13 7.66 -5.09
C TRP A 803 19.23 6.64 -5.43
N TYR A 804 19.47 5.68 -4.54
CA TYR A 804 20.57 4.71 -4.59
C TYR A 804 20.14 3.30 -4.12
N THR A 805 18.83 3.01 -3.99
CA THR A 805 18.32 1.73 -3.42
C THR A 805 18.59 0.49 -4.28
N SER A 806 19.20 0.65 -5.46
CA SER A 806 19.68 -0.46 -6.30
C SER A 806 21.12 -0.27 -6.78
N ASP A 807 21.90 0.65 -6.21
CA ASP A 807 23.30 0.92 -6.61
C ASP A 807 24.27 -0.13 -6.01
N GLY A 808 23.87 -1.41 -6.09
CA GLY A 808 24.46 -2.53 -5.35
C GLY A 808 24.12 -2.49 -3.86
N MET A 809 22.90 -2.08 -3.50
CA MET A 809 22.47 -1.97 -2.10
C MET A 809 22.29 -3.36 -1.47
N VAL A 810 22.87 -3.51 -0.28
CA VAL A 810 22.82 -4.73 0.54
C VAL A 810 21.74 -4.61 1.60
N TYR A 811 21.02 -5.72 1.79
CA TYR A 811 20.17 -5.93 2.94
C TYR A 811 20.62 -7.22 3.64
N LEU A 812 20.89 -7.12 4.95
CA LEU A 812 21.11 -8.26 5.83
C LEU A 812 19.94 -8.38 6.82
N TYR A 813 19.25 -9.51 6.78
CA TYR A 813 18.18 -9.90 7.70
C TYR A 813 18.74 -10.96 8.65
N ASN A 814 18.70 -10.72 9.96
CA ASN A 814 19.26 -11.63 10.96
C ASN A 814 18.28 -11.83 12.13
N GLY A 815 18.72 -11.75 13.38
CA GLY A 815 17.87 -11.80 14.56
C GLY A 815 17.23 -10.45 14.94
N ASP A 816 17.62 -9.34 14.33
CA ASP A 816 16.91 -8.05 14.45
C ASP A 816 15.85 -7.98 13.35
N LEU A 817 14.63 -8.44 13.68
CA LEU A 817 13.46 -8.34 12.81
C LEU A 817 12.96 -6.89 12.68
N SER A 818 13.28 -6.02 13.63
CA SER A 818 12.79 -4.64 13.58
C SER A 818 13.48 -3.78 12.51
N HIS A 819 14.47 -4.32 11.79
CA HIS A 819 15.55 -3.56 11.19
C HIS A 819 15.09 -2.53 10.15
N TYR A 820 14.41 -2.98 9.09
CA TYR A 820 13.91 -2.12 8.01
C TYR A 820 12.49 -1.57 8.30
N SER A 821 11.84 -2.12 9.32
CA SER A 821 10.68 -1.53 10.01
C SER A 821 11.11 -0.47 11.04
N ASN A 822 10.23 -0.09 11.97
CA ASN A 822 10.47 0.90 13.04
C ASN A 822 11.17 2.18 12.53
N ASN A 823 10.57 2.84 11.54
CA ASN A 823 11.02 4.14 11.02
C ASN A 823 12.43 4.14 10.40
N TYR A 824 12.96 3.00 9.91
CA TYR A 824 14.23 2.94 9.18
C TYR A 824 14.29 3.96 8.03
N TRP A 825 13.35 3.86 7.08
CA TRP A 825 13.35 4.66 5.85
C TRP A 825 13.39 6.18 6.02
N PRO A 826 12.63 6.81 6.94
CA PRO A 826 12.75 8.26 7.18
C PRO A 826 13.96 8.67 8.03
N THR A 827 14.75 7.74 8.57
CA THR A 827 15.87 8.05 9.50
C THR A 827 17.25 7.56 9.04
N VAL A 828 17.32 6.63 8.08
CA VAL A 828 18.58 6.21 7.44
C VAL A 828 19.18 7.39 6.64
N ASP A 829 20.50 7.47 6.56
CA ASP A 829 21.17 8.41 5.64
C ASP A 829 21.04 7.88 4.19
N PRO A 830 20.25 8.53 3.31
CA PRO A 830 20.02 8.04 1.95
C PRO A 830 21.30 8.10 1.08
N TYR A 831 22.31 8.89 1.45
CA TYR A 831 23.59 8.91 0.73
C TYR A 831 24.50 7.73 1.08
N ARG A 832 24.18 6.98 2.14
CA ARG A 832 25.01 5.91 2.71
C ARG A 832 24.20 4.63 2.94
N LEU A 833 23.57 4.12 1.90
CA LEU A 833 22.91 2.81 1.94
C LEU A 833 23.98 1.70 1.87
N ALA A 834 23.84 0.63 2.67
CA ALA A 834 24.87 -0.40 2.80
C ALA A 834 25.22 -1.05 1.44
N GLY A 835 26.51 -1.30 1.19
CA GLY A 835 27.04 -1.85 -0.07
C GLY A 835 27.17 -0.86 -1.24
N THR A 836 26.47 0.29 -1.18
CA THR A 836 26.48 1.27 -2.29
C THR A 836 27.79 2.05 -2.40
N THR A 837 28.05 2.57 -3.60
CA THR A 837 29.21 3.43 -3.88
C THR A 837 28.71 4.75 -4.50
N THR A 838 28.74 5.84 -3.74
CA THR A 838 27.97 7.06 -4.01
C THR A 838 28.82 8.33 -3.97
N THR A 839 28.51 9.29 -4.85
CA THR A 839 29.06 10.66 -4.81
C THR A 839 28.38 11.48 -3.70
N LYS A 840 29.13 12.33 -2.98
CA LYS A 840 28.59 13.24 -1.96
C LYS A 840 27.89 14.50 -2.52
N ASP A 841 27.59 14.52 -3.81
CA ASP A 841 26.88 15.63 -4.44
C ASP A 841 25.40 15.63 -4.05
N LEU A 842 24.87 16.81 -3.73
CA LEU A 842 23.51 16.97 -3.23
C LEU A 842 22.47 16.56 -4.30
N ARG A 843 21.67 15.54 -3.98
CA ARG A 843 20.50 15.15 -4.78
C ARG A 843 19.29 16.03 -4.42
N LYS A 844 18.35 16.10 -5.36
CA LYS A 844 17.02 16.69 -5.14
C LYS A 844 15.99 15.58 -4.92
N ASP A 845 14.99 15.86 -4.11
CA ASP A 845 13.85 14.97 -3.89
C ASP A 845 13.20 14.60 -5.24
N GLY A 846 13.25 13.31 -5.61
CA GLY A 846 12.81 12.79 -6.92
C GLY A 846 13.72 13.12 -8.11
N SER A 847 15.04 12.95 -7.97
CA SER A 847 15.99 13.17 -9.08
C SER A 847 16.91 11.97 -9.29
N GLY A 848 17.16 11.64 -10.56
CA GLY A 848 18.13 10.61 -10.98
C GLY A 848 17.56 9.21 -11.12
N GLU A 849 16.28 9.09 -11.49
CA GLU A 849 15.69 7.85 -12.01
C GLU A 849 16.32 7.51 -13.39
N VAL A 850 16.99 6.36 -13.49
CA VAL A 850 17.70 5.91 -14.70
C VAL A 850 17.76 4.38 -14.80
N THR A 851 18.08 3.88 -15.99
CA THR A 851 18.63 2.53 -16.24
C THR A 851 20.15 2.62 -16.45
N LEU A 852 20.90 1.52 -16.31
CA LEU A 852 22.33 1.51 -16.69
C LEU A 852 22.50 1.52 -18.21
N THR A 853 23.66 1.94 -18.69
CA THR A 853 24.09 1.64 -20.07
C THR A 853 24.58 0.20 -20.23
N SER A 854 25.07 -0.42 -19.16
CA SER A 854 25.58 -1.80 -19.18
C SER A 854 24.48 -2.84 -18.96
N SER A 855 24.57 -3.94 -19.71
CA SER A 855 23.81 -5.17 -19.50
C SER A 855 24.56 -6.20 -18.65
N PHE A 856 25.80 -5.91 -18.23
CA PHE A 856 26.62 -6.86 -17.46
C PHE A 856 26.26 -6.81 -15.97
N VAL A 857 25.03 -7.26 -15.67
CA VAL A 857 24.43 -7.31 -14.34
C VAL A 857 23.65 -8.60 -14.17
N GLY A 858 23.95 -9.35 -13.11
CA GLY A 858 23.25 -10.59 -12.81
C GLY A 858 23.99 -11.51 -11.83
N ALA A 859 23.52 -12.74 -11.73
CA ALA A 859 24.01 -13.77 -10.82
C ALA A 859 24.03 -15.16 -11.49
N SER A 860 25.15 -15.88 -11.32
CA SER A 860 25.27 -17.32 -11.55
C SER A 860 25.30 -18.06 -10.21
N GLN A 861 24.62 -19.21 -10.11
CA GLN A 861 24.52 -20.00 -8.87
C GLN A 861 24.99 -21.45 -9.07
N LEU A 862 25.63 -22.01 -8.05
CA LEU A 862 26.00 -23.42 -7.97
C LEU A 862 25.32 -24.05 -6.74
N GLY A 863 24.29 -24.85 -6.98
CA GLY A 863 23.38 -25.33 -5.94
C GLY A 863 22.70 -24.19 -5.18
N ASN A 864 22.55 -24.36 -3.85
CA ASN A 864 21.83 -23.43 -2.98
C ASN A 864 22.73 -22.69 -1.97
N ARG A 865 24.06 -22.78 -2.09
CA ARG A 865 25.01 -22.19 -1.11
C ARG A 865 26.19 -21.43 -1.72
N LEU A 866 26.35 -21.44 -3.05
CA LEU A 866 27.40 -20.75 -3.78
C LEU A 866 26.83 -19.91 -4.93
N ALA A 867 27.31 -18.68 -5.10
CA ALA A 867 26.95 -17.83 -6.24
C ALA A 867 28.02 -16.77 -6.55
N THR A 868 28.13 -16.41 -7.83
CA THR A 868 28.94 -15.30 -8.34
C THR A 868 28.02 -14.26 -8.97
N LEU A 869 28.16 -12.99 -8.57
CA LEU A 869 27.34 -11.88 -9.01
C LEU A 869 28.23 -10.72 -9.46
N ALA A 870 27.76 -9.93 -10.44
CA ALA A 870 28.43 -8.69 -10.85
C ALA A 870 27.44 -7.60 -11.24
N MET A 871 27.93 -6.36 -11.19
CA MET A 871 27.28 -5.14 -11.66
C MET A 871 28.35 -4.18 -12.19
N ASP A 872 28.43 -4.07 -13.52
CA ASP A 872 29.24 -3.09 -14.24
C ASP A 872 28.56 -1.70 -14.15
N PHE A 873 28.87 -0.96 -13.09
CA PHE A 873 28.05 0.15 -12.59
C PHE A 873 28.55 1.53 -13.05
N ASN A 874 27.61 2.35 -13.53
CA ASN A 874 27.70 3.80 -13.66
C ASN A 874 26.64 4.45 -12.76
N ASN A 875 26.95 5.55 -12.09
CA ASN A 875 25.98 6.25 -11.24
C ASN A 875 24.98 7.09 -12.06
N TRP A 876 23.93 7.58 -11.40
CA TRP A 876 22.78 8.32 -11.97
C TRP A 876 23.10 9.50 -12.92
N ASN A 877 24.32 10.03 -12.90
CA ASN A 877 24.77 11.14 -13.76
C ASN A 877 26.10 10.86 -14.48
N ASN A 878 26.54 9.59 -14.53
CA ASN A 878 27.77 9.14 -15.18
C ASN A 878 29.07 9.84 -14.70
N SER A 879 29.07 10.36 -13.46
CA SER A 879 30.23 10.99 -12.83
C SER A 879 31.01 10.05 -11.90
N LEU A 880 30.52 8.82 -11.70
CA LEU A 880 31.19 7.74 -10.96
C LEU A 880 30.94 6.40 -11.65
N THR A 881 31.98 5.57 -11.74
CA THR A 881 31.93 4.20 -12.25
C THR A 881 32.63 3.23 -11.31
N ALA A 882 32.19 1.97 -11.28
CA ALA A 882 32.86 0.89 -10.55
C ALA A 882 32.44 -0.49 -11.08
N ARG A 883 33.36 -1.47 -11.07
CA ARG A 883 33.03 -2.89 -11.30
C ARG A 883 32.82 -3.60 -9.97
N LYS A 884 31.55 -3.73 -9.58
CA LYS A 884 31.13 -4.31 -8.30
C LYS A 884 30.86 -5.80 -8.51
N ALA A 885 31.43 -6.65 -7.67
CA ALA A 885 31.20 -8.09 -7.70
C ALA A 885 30.98 -8.65 -6.29
N TRP A 886 30.17 -9.69 -6.20
CA TRP A 886 29.81 -10.36 -4.95
C TRP A 886 29.93 -11.87 -5.11
N PHE A 887 30.41 -12.54 -4.08
CA PHE A 887 30.59 -13.99 -4.09
C PHE A 887 30.01 -14.58 -2.80
N VAL A 888 28.94 -15.37 -2.93
CA VAL A 888 28.36 -16.13 -1.83
C VAL A 888 29.15 -17.43 -1.69
N LEU A 889 29.77 -17.65 -0.53
CA LEU A 889 30.68 -18.76 -0.27
C LEU A 889 30.28 -19.49 1.04
N GLY A 890 29.03 -19.98 1.06
CA GLY A 890 28.42 -20.62 2.23
C GLY A 890 28.07 -19.61 3.34
N ASN A 891 28.78 -19.66 4.46
CA ASN A 891 28.54 -18.85 5.66
C ASN A 891 29.02 -17.38 5.57
N LYS A 892 29.55 -16.95 4.41
CA LYS A 892 30.24 -15.68 4.21
C LYS A 892 30.03 -15.13 2.79
N ILE A 893 30.03 -13.81 2.63
CA ILE A 893 29.80 -13.11 1.36
C ILE A 893 30.97 -12.16 1.09
N VAL A 894 31.69 -12.34 -0.01
CA VAL A 894 32.81 -11.49 -0.43
C VAL A 894 32.30 -10.35 -1.31
N PHE A 895 32.90 -9.17 -1.17
CA PHE A 895 32.60 -7.93 -1.85
C PHE A 895 33.87 -7.39 -2.49
N LEU A 896 33.86 -7.27 -3.82
CA LEU A 896 34.89 -6.54 -4.57
C LEU A 896 34.29 -5.30 -5.22
N GLY A 897 35.08 -4.23 -5.26
CA GLY A 897 34.89 -3.12 -6.18
C GLY A 897 36.22 -2.83 -6.86
N THR A 898 36.22 -2.78 -8.19
CA THR A 898 37.43 -2.56 -9.00
C THR A 898 37.28 -1.34 -9.89
N GLN A 899 38.36 -0.56 -10.03
CA GLN A 899 38.38 0.71 -10.74
C GLN A 899 37.18 1.60 -10.36
N VAL A 900 37.05 1.85 -9.05
CA VAL A 900 36.16 2.90 -8.56
C VAL A 900 36.79 4.24 -8.95
N GLU A 901 36.15 4.94 -9.88
CA GLU A 901 36.59 6.23 -10.40
C GLU A 901 35.46 7.25 -10.24
N HIS A 902 35.79 8.50 -9.90
CA HIS A 902 34.79 9.56 -9.80
C HIS A 902 35.30 10.94 -10.17
N GLN A 903 34.40 11.79 -10.65
CA GLN A 903 34.66 13.19 -11.03
C GLN A 903 34.14 14.19 -9.99
N SER A 904 33.60 13.71 -8.86
CA SER A 904 33.00 14.57 -7.83
C SER A 904 34.02 15.42 -7.08
N GLY A 905 33.87 16.75 -7.17
CA GLY A 905 34.54 17.72 -6.31
C GLY A 905 34.08 17.71 -4.85
N LYS A 906 33.12 16.84 -4.47
CA LYS A 906 32.73 16.54 -3.08
C LYS A 906 33.30 15.20 -2.58
N GLY A 907 33.92 14.42 -3.45
CA GLY A 907 34.37 13.05 -3.19
C GLY A 907 33.23 12.02 -3.24
N ALA A 908 33.59 10.75 -3.20
CA ALA A 908 32.65 9.64 -3.10
C ALA A 908 32.95 8.73 -1.90
N VAL A 909 32.03 7.83 -1.58
CA VAL A 909 32.17 6.83 -0.52
C VAL A 909 31.77 5.45 -1.03
N THR A 910 32.36 4.40 -0.48
CA THR A 910 31.71 3.07 -0.40
C THR A 910 31.22 2.88 1.03
N THR A 911 29.92 2.64 1.21
CA THR A 911 29.37 2.33 2.53
C THR A 911 29.45 0.83 2.76
N VAL A 912 30.21 0.40 3.77
CA VAL A 912 30.35 -1.02 4.13
C VAL A 912 29.14 -1.47 4.95
N GLU A 913 28.68 -0.62 5.88
CA GLU A 913 27.48 -0.84 6.68
C GLU A 913 26.83 0.48 7.13
N ASN A 914 25.50 0.49 7.27
CA ASN A 914 24.72 1.54 7.90
C ASN A 914 23.57 0.91 8.75
N ARG A 915 23.96 0.15 9.78
CA ARG A 915 23.07 -0.66 10.61
C ARG A 915 22.32 0.20 11.61
N LYS A 916 20.99 0.23 11.52
CA LYS A 916 20.13 0.71 12.61
C LYS A 916 20.35 -0.14 13.88
N LEU A 917 20.33 0.49 15.04
CA LEU A 917 20.53 -0.15 16.34
C LEU A 917 19.19 -0.36 17.06
N VAL A 918 19.02 -1.48 17.76
CA VAL A 918 17.83 -1.72 18.59
C VAL A 918 17.88 -0.78 19.80
N ALA A 919 16.77 -0.06 20.05
CA ALA A 919 16.68 0.91 21.13
C ALA A 919 16.76 0.24 22.51
N GLY A 920 17.63 0.77 23.38
CA GLY A 920 17.86 0.23 24.74
C GLY A 920 18.89 -0.90 24.82
N GLU A 921 19.45 -1.36 23.69
CA GLU A 921 20.48 -2.41 23.69
C GLU A 921 21.91 -1.85 23.67
N ASN A 922 22.79 -2.49 24.45
CA ASN A 922 24.19 -2.09 24.58
C ASN A 922 25.06 -2.79 23.53
N TYR A 923 25.41 -2.08 22.47
CA TYR A 923 26.34 -2.56 21.46
C TYR A 923 27.80 -2.31 21.84
N GLN A 924 28.65 -3.29 21.53
CA GLN A 924 30.10 -3.21 21.58
C GLN A 924 30.66 -3.24 20.16
N TYR A 925 31.73 -2.48 19.93
CA TYR A 925 32.38 -2.33 18.64
C TYR A 925 33.87 -2.61 18.75
N TYR A 926 34.40 -3.36 17.80
CA TYR A 926 35.81 -3.74 17.74
C TYR A 926 36.38 -3.45 16.35
N ILE A 927 37.58 -2.88 16.31
CA ILE A 927 38.36 -2.67 15.08
C ILE A 927 39.72 -3.33 15.29
N ASN A 928 40.11 -4.23 14.38
CA ASN A 928 41.34 -5.02 14.48
C ASN A 928 41.46 -5.76 15.83
N GLY A 929 40.36 -6.33 16.31
CA GLY A 929 40.24 -6.99 17.62
C GLY A 929 40.28 -6.06 18.85
N GLN A 930 40.50 -4.74 18.68
CA GLN A 930 40.53 -3.78 19.78
C GLN A 930 39.16 -3.11 19.95
N ALA A 931 38.67 -3.00 21.18
CA ALA A 931 37.42 -2.30 21.48
C ALA A 931 37.54 -0.79 21.17
N VAL A 932 36.51 -0.20 20.57
CA VAL A 932 36.48 1.23 20.19
C VAL A 932 35.19 1.89 20.65
N ASP A 933 35.30 3.14 21.12
CA ASP A 933 34.12 4.00 21.32
C ASP A 933 33.75 4.66 19.99
N LEU A 934 32.51 4.42 19.54
CA LEU A 934 31.94 5.01 18.34
C LEU A 934 30.95 6.15 18.65
N SER A 935 30.85 6.62 19.89
CA SER A 935 30.10 7.85 20.24
C SER A 935 30.58 9.09 19.48
N HIS A 936 31.80 9.01 18.94
CA HIS A 936 32.45 9.98 18.06
C HIS A 936 32.95 9.27 16.79
N GLN A 937 33.31 10.04 15.74
CA GLN A 937 33.85 9.45 14.52
C GLN A 937 35.29 8.98 14.72
N VAL A 938 35.49 7.66 14.70
CA VAL A 938 36.80 7.02 14.62
C VAL A 938 37.22 6.93 13.16
N THR A 939 38.48 7.25 12.88
CA THR A 939 39.10 7.08 11.55
C THR A 939 40.30 6.15 11.69
N THR A 940 40.32 5.08 10.91
CA THR A 940 41.36 4.05 10.95
C THR A 940 42.12 4.03 9.63
N GLY A 941 43.45 4.06 9.66
CA GLY A 941 44.29 4.00 8.46
C GLY A 941 44.29 2.64 7.77
N GLU A 942 44.40 1.56 8.56
CA GLU A 942 44.34 0.17 8.10
C GLU A 942 43.32 -0.62 8.94
N THR A 943 42.09 -0.74 8.44
CA THR A 943 41.10 -1.68 8.99
C THR A 943 41.28 -3.04 8.32
N LYS A 944 41.51 -4.07 9.16
CA LYS A 944 41.64 -5.48 8.81
C LYS A 944 40.40 -6.25 9.24
N THR A 945 39.85 -5.94 10.42
CA THR A 945 38.52 -6.39 10.84
C THR A 945 37.70 -5.28 11.49
N PHE A 946 36.38 -5.36 11.33
CA PHE A 946 35.39 -4.65 12.13
C PHE A 946 34.39 -5.68 12.66
N TYR A 947 33.99 -5.58 13.93
CA TYR A 947 33.00 -6.46 14.54
C TYR A 947 32.06 -5.67 15.45
N MET A 948 30.76 -5.95 15.35
CA MET A 948 29.75 -5.42 16.26
C MET A 948 28.89 -6.52 16.87
N THR A 949 28.54 -6.36 18.16
CA THR A 949 27.65 -7.27 18.88
C THR A 949 26.94 -6.57 20.03
N ASN A 950 25.73 -7.00 20.34
CA ASN A 950 24.95 -6.67 21.55
C ASN A 950 24.87 -7.86 22.53
N GLY A 951 25.72 -8.87 22.34
CA GLY A 951 25.70 -10.14 23.09
C GLY A 951 24.77 -11.22 22.51
N LYS A 952 23.90 -10.88 21.53
CA LYS A 952 23.06 -11.86 20.83
C LYS A 952 23.81 -12.43 19.62
N ALA A 953 24.12 -13.73 19.65
CA ALA A 953 24.87 -14.38 18.57
C ALA A 953 24.18 -14.28 17.20
N ASN A 954 22.85 -14.36 17.15
CA ASN A 954 22.07 -14.19 15.92
C ASN A 954 21.92 -12.72 15.46
N GLN A 955 22.61 -11.77 16.10
CA GLN A 955 22.62 -10.35 15.71
C GLN A 955 24.03 -9.76 15.57
N SER A 956 25.10 -10.53 15.78
CA SER A 956 26.47 -10.04 15.55
C SER A 956 26.77 -9.90 14.06
N ILE A 957 27.61 -8.92 13.70
CA ILE A 957 28.01 -8.65 12.32
C ILE A 957 29.51 -8.39 12.28
N GLY A 958 30.22 -9.18 11.47
CA GLY A 958 31.65 -9.03 11.23
C GLY A 958 31.97 -8.67 9.78
N TYR A 959 33.02 -7.87 9.61
CA TYR A 959 33.64 -7.58 8.32
C TYR A 959 35.14 -7.87 8.39
N ALA A 960 35.64 -8.67 7.47
CA ALA A 960 37.07 -8.92 7.29
C ALA A 960 37.54 -8.30 5.97
N PHE A 961 38.60 -7.49 5.99
CA PHE A 961 39.11 -6.78 4.82
C PHE A 961 40.28 -7.55 4.22
N LEU A 962 40.09 -8.07 3.00
CA LEU A 962 41.07 -8.91 2.30
C LEU A 962 42.26 -8.09 1.78
N THR A 963 42.09 -6.77 1.67
CA THR A 963 43.16 -5.78 1.59
C THR A 963 42.85 -4.72 2.64
N PRO A 964 43.79 -4.35 3.54
CA PRO A 964 43.51 -3.39 4.60
C PRO A 964 43.00 -2.05 4.03
N LEU A 965 41.86 -1.59 4.55
CA LEU A 965 41.14 -0.44 4.00
C LEU A 965 41.10 0.70 5.01
N SER A 966 41.33 1.94 4.59
CA SER A 966 41.10 3.07 5.50
C SER A 966 39.60 3.31 5.64
N THR A 967 39.08 3.21 6.86
CA THR A 967 37.64 3.35 7.13
C THR A 967 37.36 4.42 8.18
N GLN A 968 36.13 4.91 8.16
CA GLN A 968 35.55 5.72 9.21
C GLN A 968 34.34 5.01 9.79
N ALA A 969 34.21 5.07 11.12
CA ALA A 969 33.14 4.47 11.88
C ALA A 969 32.55 5.48 12.87
N LYS A 970 31.23 5.53 13.02
CA LYS A 970 30.54 6.26 14.09
C LYS A 970 29.19 5.63 14.40
N VAL A 971 28.70 5.85 15.61
CA VAL A 971 27.29 5.75 15.99
C VAL A 971 26.72 7.17 16.00
N GLU A 972 25.56 7.37 15.39
CA GLU A 972 24.85 8.64 15.48
C GLU A 972 23.32 8.45 15.59
N LYS A 973 22.69 9.36 16.32
CA LYS A 973 21.23 9.47 16.38
C LYS A 973 20.75 10.34 15.22
N ARG A 974 19.89 9.80 14.36
CA ARG A 974 19.30 10.50 13.22
C ARG A 974 17.83 10.79 13.48
N VAL A 975 17.37 11.94 13.01
CA VAL A 975 15.99 12.41 13.09
C VAL A 975 15.53 12.75 11.68
N GLY A 976 14.32 12.35 11.33
CA GLY A 976 13.68 12.67 10.05
C GLY A 976 12.18 12.45 10.13
N LYS A 977 11.49 12.49 8.98
CA LYS A 977 10.03 12.39 8.91
C LYS A 977 9.60 11.52 7.76
N TRP A 978 8.46 10.84 7.88
CA TRP A 978 7.87 10.15 6.72
C TRP A 978 7.53 11.15 5.61
N SER A 979 7.11 12.38 5.96
CA SER A 979 6.92 13.49 5.03
C SER A 979 8.19 13.90 4.26
N ASP A 980 9.39 13.52 4.70
CA ASP A 980 10.64 13.87 4.03
C ASP A 980 10.96 12.90 2.86
N ILE A 981 10.32 11.73 2.84
CA ILE A 981 10.48 10.69 1.81
C ILE A 981 9.18 10.39 1.06
N ASN A 982 8.03 10.84 1.55
CA ASN A 982 6.71 10.72 0.90
C ASN A 982 5.81 11.86 1.38
N TYR A 983 5.55 12.87 0.54
CA TYR A 983 4.95 14.13 0.99
C TYR A 983 3.52 14.00 1.55
N GLY A 984 2.85 12.85 1.31
CA GLY A 984 1.52 12.54 1.86
C GLY A 984 1.52 11.89 3.26
N GLN A 985 2.68 11.52 3.82
CA GLN A 985 2.78 10.85 5.13
C GLN A 985 2.94 11.84 6.30
N SER A 986 3.04 11.33 7.53
CA SER A 986 3.15 12.18 8.72
C SER A 986 4.38 13.10 8.69
N LYS A 987 4.14 14.33 9.18
CA LYS A 987 5.12 15.40 9.39
C LYS A 987 5.73 15.38 10.80
N ASP A 988 5.41 14.37 11.60
CA ASP A 988 5.99 14.18 12.93
C ASP A 988 7.46 13.75 12.81
N ALA A 989 8.28 14.18 13.77
CA ALA A 989 9.68 13.76 13.84
C ALA A 989 9.78 12.35 14.43
N VAL A 990 10.47 11.46 13.71
CA VAL A 990 10.85 10.11 14.14
C VAL A 990 12.37 10.00 14.17
N GLU A 991 12.88 9.14 15.04
CA GLU A 991 14.31 9.07 15.33
C GLU A 991 14.79 7.63 15.57
N ASN A 992 16.04 7.36 15.21
CA ASN A 992 16.74 6.08 15.41
C ASN A 992 18.24 6.32 15.57
N SER A 993 18.94 5.38 16.22
CA SER A 993 20.41 5.35 16.22
C SER A 993 20.91 4.39 15.15
N PHE A 994 22.01 4.76 14.48
CA PHE A 994 22.69 3.94 13.48
C PHE A 994 24.18 3.86 13.79
N VAL A 995 24.80 2.70 13.60
CA VAL A 995 26.24 2.60 13.36
C VAL A 995 26.49 2.63 11.85
N THR A 996 27.49 3.39 11.42
CA THR A 996 27.87 3.48 10.00
C THR A 996 29.37 3.28 9.85
N LEU A 997 29.75 2.38 8.95
CA LEU A 997 31.13 2.07 8.56
C LEU A 997 31.29 2.35 7.06
N TRP A 998 32.20 3.24 6.68
CA TRP A 998 32.42 3.60 5.28
C TRP A 998 33.89 3.82 4.94
N HIS A 999 34.21 3.69 3.66
CA HIS A 999 35.48 4.07 3.06
C HIS A 999 35.27 5.35 2.23
N GLU A 1000 36.19 6.29 2.38
CA GLU A 1000 36.25 7.52 1.58
C GLU A 1000 37.09 7.25 0.33
N GLN A 1001 36.50 7.42 -0.86
CA GLN A 1001 37.17 7.13 -2.11
C GLN A 1001 38.19 8.24 -2.47
N PRO A 1002 39.40 7.88 -2.92
CA PRO A 1002 40.35 8.86 -3.42
C PRO A 1002 39.95 9.40 -4.80
N GLN A 1003 40.54 10.52 -5.21
CA GLN A 1003 40.34 11.12 -6.55
C GLN A 1003 41.05 10.35 -7.69
N THR A 1004 41.74 9.27 -7.37
CA THR A 1004 42.37 8.32 -8.31
C THR A 1004 41.61 7.00 -8.29
N ALA A 1005 41.67 6.23 -9.38
CA ALA A 1005 41.08 4.88 -9.43
C ALA A 1005 41.49 4.04 -8.21
N SER A 1006 40.51 3.41 -7.56
CA SER A 1006 40.72 2.59 -6.37
C SER A 1006 40.04 1.22 -6.47
N ASN A 1007 40.48 0.31 -5.60
CA ASN A 1007 39.88 -1.00 -5.39
C ASN A 1007 39.49 -1.16 -3.92
N TYR A 1008 38.44 -1.93 -3.62
CA TYR A 1008 38.10 -2.38 -2.27
C TYR A 1008 37.81 -3.90 -2.26
N ALA A 1009 38.17 -4.57 -1.17
CA ALA A 1009 37.95 -6.02 -1.00
C ALA A 1009 37.65 -6.37 0.46
N TYR A 1010 36.43 -6.86 0.75
CA TYR A 1010 36.01 -7.25 2.10
C TYR A 1010 35.03 -8.41 2.10
N VAL A 1011 34.80 -9.03 3.27
CA VAL A 1011 33.91 -10.18 3.47
C VAL A 1011 32.94 -9.86 4.61
N LEU A 1012 31.65 -9.98 4.35
CA LEU A 1012 30.59 -9.97 5.36
C LEU A 1012 30.46 -11.35 6.00
N VAL A 1013 30.41 -11.38 7.33
CA VAL A 1013 30.24 -12.57 8.15
C VAL A 1013 29.12 -12.33 9.18
N PRO A 1014 27.87 -12.72 8.86
CA PRO A 1014 26.77 -12.59 9.81
C PRO A 1014 26.85 -13.65 10.91
N ASN A 1015 26.34 -13.29 12.09
CA ASN A 1015 25.93 -14.17 13.18
C ASN A 1015 27.01 -15.12 13.77
N GLN A 1016 28.30 -14.84 13.51
CA GLN A 1016 29.44 -15.62 13.99
C GLN A 1016 30.31 -14.80 14.96
N SER A 1017 31.27 -15.46 15.63
CA SER A 1017 32.15 -14.83 16.62
C SER A 1017 33.24 -13.98 15.97
N MET A 1018 33.76 -13.00 16.74
CA MET A 1018 34.93 -12.20 16.33
C MET A 1018 36.14 -13.07 15.97
N GLU A 1019 36.36 -14.17 16.71
CA GLU A 1019 37.45 -15.12 16.44
C GLU A 1019 37.33 -15.79 15.06
N THR A 1020 36.12 -16.04 14.56
CA THR A 1020 35.91 -16.51 13.18
C THR A 1020 36.24 -15.39 12.19
N VAL A 1021 35.75 -14.17 12.44
CA VAL A 1021 35.96 -12.99 11.58
C VAL A 1021 37.44 -12.67 11.39
N ASP A 1022 38.23 -12.69 12.47
CA ASP A 1022 39.68 -12.44 12.45
C ASP A 1022 40.47 -13.52 11.70
N LYS A 1023 39.86 -14.68 11.38
CA LYS A 1023 40.50 -15.78 10.61
C LYS A 1023 40.16 -15.78 9.12
N ILE A 1024 39.11 -15.09 8.67
CA ILE A 1024 38.60 -15.14 7.28
C ILE A 1024 39.67 -14.79 6.23
N ALA A 1025 40.53 -13.81 6.51
CA ALA A 1025 41.59 -13.38 5.60
C ALA A 1025 42.67 -14.47 5.36
N ASN A 1026 42.63 -15.59 6.08
CA ASN A 1026 43.49 -16.74 5.84
C ASN A 1026 42.83 -17.78 4.91
N SER A 1027 41.50 -17.92 4.94
CA SER A 1027 40.75 -18.89 4.13
C SER A 1027 40.26 -18.33 2.80
N VAL A 1028 39.90 -17.03 2.74
CA VAL A 1028 39.48 -16.33 1.52
C VAL A 1028 40.64 -15.50 0.95
N GLN A 1029 40.94 -15.68 -0.33
CA GLN A 1029 42.02 -15.01 -1.05
C GLN A 1029 41.48 -14.31 -2.30
N VAL A 1030 41.97 -13.10 -2.58
CA VAL A 1030 41.78 -12.43 -3.87
C VAL A 1030 42.97 -12.81 -4.76
N LEU A 1031 42.70 -13.51 -5.87
CA LEU A 1031 43.75 -13.94 -6.80
C LEU A 1031 43.94 -12.93 -7.94
N HIS A 1032 42.85 -12.27 -8.37
CA HIS A 1032 42.85 -11.17 -9.33
C HIS A 1032 41.84 -10.10 -8.94
N GLN A 1033 42.21 -8.84 -9.11
CA GLN A 1033 41.29 -7.70 -8.97
C GLN A 1033 41.59 -6.65 -10.06
N ASP A 1034 41.76 -7.15 -11.27
CA ASP A 1034 42.05 -6.39 -12.47
C ASP A 1034 40.76 -5.84 -13.09
N ARG A 1035 40.86 -4.83 -13.97
CA ARG A 1035 39.71 -4.17 -14.61
C ARG A 1035 38.70 -5.17 -15.19
N ASP A 1036 39.22 -6.13 -15.95
CA ASP A 1036 38.43 -7.05 -16.77
C ASP A 1036 38.35 -8.47 -16.19
N LEU A 1037 39.01 -8.71 -15.04
CA LEU A 1037 39.09 -10.01 -14.35
C LEU A 1037 39.09 -9.83 -12.82
N GLN A 1038 38.06 -10.34 -12.16
CA GLN A 1038 37.97 -10.43 -10.70
C GLN A 1038 37.89 -11.90 -10.28
N VAL A 1039 38.81 -12.36 -9.43
CA VAL A 1039 38.89 -13.77 -8.98
C VAL A 1039 39.10 -13.84 -7.48
N VAL A 1040 38.24 -14.60 -6.79
CA VAL A 1040 38.41 -14.99 -5.38
C VAL A 1040 38.46 -16.50 -5.25
N TYR A 1041 39.20 -17.00 -4.27
CA TYR A 1041 39.21 -18.40 -3.87
C TYR A 1041 38.92 -18.53 -2.37
N ASP A 1042 38.08 -19.48 -1.98
CA ASP A 1042 37.86 -19.86 -0.59
C ASP A 1042 38.30 -21.32 -0.35
N GLN A 1043 39.23 -21.48 0.59
CA GLN A 1043 39.76 -22.78 1.00
C GLN A 1043 38.71 -23.66 1.70
N GLU A 1044 37.73 -23.07 2.39
CA GLU A 1044 36.71 -23.80 3.16
C GLU A 1044 35.68 -24.48 2.23
N GLN A 1045 35.11 -23.72 1.28
CA GLN A 1045 34.22 -24.29 0.25
C GLN A 1045 34.98 -24.98 -0.90
N LYS A 1046 36.32 -24.80 -0.97
CA LYS A 1046 37.18 -25.17 -2.11
C LYS A 1046 36.63 -24.66 -3.44
N ALA A 1047 36.29 -23.37 -3.46
CA ALA A 1047 35.54 -22.75 -4.53
C ALA A 1047 36.18 -21.46 -5.04
N TRP A 1048 36.14 -21.27 -6.36
CA TRP A 1048 36.59 -20.06 -7.06
C TRP A 1048 35.39 -19.29 -7.58
N GLY A 1049 35.23 -18.05 -7.11
CA GLY A 1049 34.31 -17.08 -7.68
C GLY A 1049 35.04 -16.24 -8.72
N ILE A 1050 34.57 -16.22 -9.97
CA ILE A 1050 35.26 -15.58 -11.09
C ILE A 1050 34.29 -14.72 -11.89
N VAL A 1051 34.63 -13.44 -12.08
CA VAL A 1051 33.95 -12.53 -13.01
C VAL A 1051 34.91 -12.14 -14.12
N LYS A 1052 34.53 -12.44 -15.37
CA LYS A 1052 35.24 -12.04 -16.59
C LYS A 1052 34.40 -11.04 -17.36
N TYR A 1053 34.90 -9.82 -17.54
CA TYR A 1053 34.21 -8.79 -18.33
C TYR A 1053 34.58 -8.86 -19.82
N THR A 1054 35.65 -9.58 -20.18
CA THR A 1054 36.08 -9.85 -21.55
C THR A 1054 36.23 -11.35 -21.83
N SER A 1055 36.24 -11.71 -23.11
CA SER A 1055 36.54 -13.08 -23.59
C SER A 1055 38.06 -13.33 -23.75
N ASP A 1056 38.90 -12.64 -22.99
CA ASP A 1056 40.33 -12.96 -22.93
C ASP A 1056 40.52 -14.29 -22.15
N PRO A 1057 41.35 -15.24 -22.60
CA PRO A 1057 41.47 -16.53 -21.93
C PRO A 1057 42.03 -16.43 -20.50
N TYR A 1058 41.37 -17.09 -19.54
CA TYR A 1058 41.86 -17.23 -18.17
C TYR A 1058 41.95 -18.70 -17.75
N THR A 1059 43.11 -19.16 -17.28
CA THR A 1059 43.34 -20.57 -16.92
C THR A 1059 43.33 -20.78 -15.41
N VAL A 1060 42.54 -21.74 -14.94
CA VAL A 1060 42.38 -22.13 -13.53
C VAL A 1060 42.16 -23.65 -13.46
N GLU A 1061 42.86 -24.35 -12.56
CA GLU A 1061 42.66 -25.79 -12.28
C GLU A 1061 42.58 -26.73 -13.52
N GLY A 1062 43.37 -26.45 -14.57
CA GLY A 1062 43.37 -27.24 -15.81
C GLY A 1062 42.18 -27.01 -16.74
N MET A 1063 41.41 -25.95 -16.49
CA MET A 1063 40.36 -25.39 -17.35
C MET A 1063 40.82 -24.01 -17.86
N THR A 1064 40.53 -23.68 -19.11
CA THR A 1064 40.70 -22.32 -19.65
C THR A 1064 39.33 -21.73 -19.96
N LEU A 1065 38.94 -20.70 -19.22
CA LEU A 1065 37.68 -19.98 -19.35
C LEU A 1065 37.77 -19.01 -20.53
N THR A 1066 37.02 -19.27 -21.60
CA THR A 1066 37.16 -18.59 -22.89
C THR A 1066 36.31 -17.34 -23.03
N ASP A 1067 35.18 -17.25 -22.33
CA ASP A 1067 34.15 -16.23 -22.61
C ASP A 1067 34.09 -15.19 -21.48
N ALA A 1068 33.42 -14.06 -21.74
CA ALA A 1068 32.97 -13.17 -20.68
C ALA A 1068 31.79 -13.81 -19.91
N GLY A 1069 31.67 -13.53 -18.61
CA GLY A 1069 30.56 -13.99 -17.78
C GLY A 1069 30.91 -14.18 -16.30
N LEU A 1070 29.96 -14.80 -15.61
CA LEU A 1070 30.00 -15.13 -14.19
C LEU A 1070 30.22 -16.63 -14.05
N TYR A 1071 31.27 -17.03 -13.34
CA TYR A 1071 31.59 -18.43 -13.07
C TYR A 1071 31.67 -18.68 -11.56
N MET A 1072 31.21 -19.86 -11.14
CA MET A 1072 31.47 -20.41 -9.81
C MET A 1072 31.97 -21.84 -9.97
N ILE A 1073 33.23 -22.09 -9.62
CA ILE A 1073 33.89 -23.40 -9.70
C ILE A 1073 34.00 -23.97 -8.29
N GLN A 1074 33.65 -25.23 -8.06
CA GLN A 1074 33.88 -25.93 -6.80
C GLN A 1074 34.61 -27.26 -7.03
N ALA A 1075 35.65 -27.54 -6.23
CA ALA A 1075 36.32 -28.83 -6.23
C ALA A 1075 35.44 -29.90 -5.58
N VAL A 1076 35.24 -31.01 -6.29
CA VAL A 1076 34.54 -32.21 -5.81
C VAL A 1076 35.49 -33.41 -5.84
N LYS A 1077 35.05 -34.56 -5.32
CA LYS A 1077 35.89 -35.76 -5.12
C LYS A 1077 36.69 -36.16 -6.37
N ASP A 1078 36.06 -36.14 -7.54
CA ASP A 1078 36.61 -36.69 -8.79
C ASP A 1078 36.86 -35.58 -9.86
N GLY A 1079 36.90 -34.30 -9.46
CA GLY A 1079 37.12 -33.15 -10.37
C GLY A 1079 36.47 -31.84 -9.89
N TYR A 1080 35.75 -31.14 -10.76
CA TYR A 1080 35.12 -29.85 -10.45
C TYR A 1080 33.66 -29.78 -10.93
N HIS A 1081 32.81 -29.06 -10.20
CA HIS A 1081 31.53 -28.57 -10.71
C HIS A 1081 31.68 -27.08 -11.05
N VAL A 1082 31.12 -26.65 -12.18
CA VAL A 1082 31.27 -25.29 -12.72
C VAL A 1082 29.90 -24.75 -13.12
N ALA A 1083 29.42 -23.73 -12.41
CA ALA A 1083 28.31 -22.92 -12.88
C ALA A 1083 28.82 -21.79 -13.80
N PHE A 1084 28.12 -21.52 -14.89
CA PHE A 1084 28.42 -20.42 -15.81
C PHE A 1084 27.14 -19.70 -16.29
N TYR A 1085 27.19 -18.36 -16.35
CA TYR A 1085 26.18 -17.52 -16.97
C TYR A 1085 26.78 -16.21 -17.50
N ASN A 1086 26.50 -15.83 -18.74
CA ASN A 1086 26.79 -14.47 -19.25
C ASN A 1086 25.55 -13.56 -19.11
N PRO A 1087 25.56 -12.53 -18.24
CA PRO A 1087 24.39 -11.67 -18.03
C PRO A 1087 24.03 -10.77 -19.22
N SER A 1088 25.00 -10.40 -20.06
CA SER A 1088 24.78 -9.49 -21.20
C SER A 1088 24.19 -10.19 -22.43
N THR A 1089 24.69 -11.38 -22.77
CA THR A 1089 24.25 -12.14 -23.95
C THR A 1089 23.21 -13.20 -23.63
N LYS A 1090 23.02 -13.52 -22.34
CA LYS A 1090 22.33 -14.73 -21.84
C LYS A 1090 22.92 -16.04 -22.41
N ALA A 1091 24.16 -16.02 -22.91
CA ALA A 1091 24.83 -17.19 -23.47
C ALA A 1091 25.38 -18.11 -22.37
N VAL A 1092 25.38 -19.41 -22.69
CA VAL A 1092 25.38 -20.50 -21.69
C VAL A 1092 26.05 -21.80 -22.16
N ASP A 1093 26.22 -22.01 -23.47
CA ASP A 1093 26.69 -23.28 -24.06
C ASP A 1093 28.19 -23.33 -24.36
N LYS A 1094 28.89 -22.20 -24.22
CA LYS A 1094 30.32 -22.01 -24.46
C LYS A 1094 30.88 -21.12 -23.36
N GLY A 1095 32.08 -21.42 -22.89
CA GLY A 1095 32.65 -20.68 -21.75
C GLY A 1095 33.90 -21.28 -21.14
N LEU A 1096 34.20 -22.58 -21.36
CA LEU A 1096 35.49 -23.17 -20.99
C LEU A 1096 35.97 -24.24 -21.96
N VAL A 1097 37.28 -24.46 -21.97
CA VAL A 1097 37.99 -25.54 -22.67
C VAL A 1097 38.88 -26.28 -21.66
N LEU A 1098 38.89 -27.62 -21.68
CA LEU A 1098 39.77 -28.40 -20.81
C LEU A 1098 41.19 -28.45 -21.39
N THR A 1099 42.19 -28.15 -20.55
CA THR A 1099 43.61 -28.29 -20.90
C THR A 1099 44.25 -29.54 -20.28
N THR A 1100 43.60 -30.16 -19.30
CA THR A 1100 44.06 -31.43 -18.70
C THR A 1100 43.79 -32.60 -19.65
N VAL A 1101 44.86 -33.26 -20.12
CA VAL A 1101 44.77 -34.43 -21.01
C VAL A 1101 44.02 -35.57 -20.31
N GLY A 1102 42.95 -36.05 -20.94
CA GLY A 1102 42.12 -37.15 -20.43
C GLY A 1102 41.03 -36.73 -19.43
N ALA A 1103 40.90 -35.43 -19.11
CA ALA A 1103 39.73 -34.92 -18.40
C ALA A 1103 38.51 -34.85 -19.34
N THR A 1104 37.30 -34.98 -18.79
CA THR A 1104 36.03 -34.93 -19.53
C THR A 1104 35.11 -33.84 -19.01
N LEU A 1105 34.30 -33.27 -19.91
CA LEU A 1105 33.29 -32.26 -19.62
C LEU A 1105 31.91 -32.85 -19.90
N THR A 1106 31.00 -32.76 -18.92
CA THR A 1106 29.60 -33.17 -19.07
C THR A 1106 28.68 -32.09 -18.54
N VAL A 1107 27.60 -31.78 -19.27
CA VAL A 1107 26.51 -30.94 -18.73
C VAL A 1107 25.76 -31.76 -17.68
N GLU A 1108 25.75 -31.30 -16.44
CA GLU A 1108 25.00 -31.92 -15.33
C GLU A 1108 23.61 -31.29 -15.20
N GLN A 1109 23.52 -29.97 -15.41
CA GLN A 1109 22.25 -29.26 -15.53
C GLN A 1109 22.31 -28.29 -16.72
N ALA A 1110 21.39 -28.45 -17.65
CA ALA A 1110 21.16 -27.52 -18.75
C ALA A 1110 20.51 -26.21 -18.24
N PRO A 1111 20.83 -25.07 -18.85
CA PRO A 1111 20.25 -23.78 -18.49
C PRO A 1111 18.75 -23.74 -18.81
N THR A 1112 17.98 -23.00 -18.02
CA THR A 1112 16.55 -22.78 -18.24
C THR A 1112 16.19 -21.32 -17.98
N GLU A 1113 15.03 -20.86 -18.45
CA GLU A 1113 14.51 -19.52 -18.12
C GLU A 1113 14.30 -19.30 -16.60
N ALA A 1114 14.19 -20.37 -15.81
CA ALA A 1114 14.08 -20.32 -14.35
C ALA A 1114 15.43 -20.36 -13.62
N TYR A 1115 16.41 -21.04 -14.21
CA TYR A 1115 17.77 -21.21 -13.70
C TYR A 1115 18.75 -20.99 -14.87
N PRO A 1116 19.18 -19.74 -15.13
CA PRO A 1116 19.91 -19.40 -16.34
C PRO A 1116 21.40 -19.76 -16.32
N SER A 1117 21.89 -20.43 -15.27
CA SER A 1117 23.25 -20.98 -15.24
C SER A 1117 23.28 -22.38 -15.84
N THR A 1118 24.24 -22.65 -16.74
CA THR A 1118 24.64 -24.02 -17.06
C THR A 1118 25.48 -24.55 -15.91
N ILE A 1119 25.25 -25.80 -15.49
CA ILE A 1119 26.15 -26.51 -14.57
C ILE A 1119 26.89 -27.59 -15.36
N TRP A 1120 28.20 -27.45 -15.47
CA TRP A 1120 29.10 -28.48 -15.99
C TRP A 1120 29.77 -29.24 -14.86
N LYS A 1121 29.94 -30.54 -15.06
CA LYS A 1121 30.86 -31.37 -14.29
C LYS A 1121 32.11 -31.67 -15.13
N VAL A 1122 33.25 -31.31 -14.58
CA VAL A 1122 34.58 -31.66 -15.09
C VAL A 1122 35.05 -32.87 -14.29
N THR A 1123 35.29 -33.99 -14.97
CA THR A 1123 35.88 -35.18 -14.34
C THR A 1123 37.36 -35.25 -14.71
N LEU A 1124 38.24 -35.34 -13.71
CA LEU A 1124 39.68 -35.51 -13.93
C LEU A 1124 40.00 -36.98 -14.23
N PRO A 1125 41.04 -37.29 -15.03
CA PRO A 1125 41.47 -38.66 -15.23
C PRO A 1125 41.95 -39.25 -13.91
N THR A 1126 41.39 -40.40 -13.52
CA THR A 1126 41.85 -41.12 -12.33
C THR A 1126 43.33 -41.43 -12.48
N ALA A 1127 44.12 -41.09 -11.46
CA ALA A 1127 45.53 -41.45 -11.42
C ALA A 1127 45.64 -42.97 -11.39
N LYS A 1128 45.98 -43.60 -12.53
CA LYS A 1128 46.44 -44.98 -12.55
C LYS A 1128 47.66 -45.06 -11.63
N GLU A 1129 47.62 -45.99 -10.68
CA GLU A 1129 48.81 -46.31 -9.90
C GLU A 1129 49.95 -46.65 -10.85
N LYS A 1130 51.15 -46.14 -10.57
CA LYS A 1130 52.34 -46.50 -11.33
C LYS A 1130 52.72 -47.93 -10.96
N GLU A 1131 52.28 -48.89 -11.77
CA GLU A 1131 53.03 -50.13 -11.90
C GLU A 1131 54.48 -49.75 -12.26
N LEU A 1132 55.41 -50.16 -11.39
CA LEU A 1132 56.83 -49.96 -11.63
C LEU A 1132 57.24 -50.80 -12.84
N PRO A 1133 58.06 -50.27 -13.76
CA PRO A 1133 58.42 -51.01 -14.96
C PRO A 1133 59.23 -52.25 -14.58
N GLN A 1134 58.68 -53.43 -14.90
CA GLN A 1134 59.52 -54.60 -15.15
C GLN A 1134 60.40 -54.34 -16.38
N LYS A 1135 61.54 -55.02 -16.44
CA LYS A 1135 62.50 -54.89 -17.54
C LYS A 1135 61.96 -55.46 -18.85
N GLU A 1136 62.66 -55.12 -19.93
CA GLU A 1136 62.71 -55.80 -21.23
C GLU A 1136 62.64 -57.34 -21.06
N GLU A 1137 62.04 -58.12 -21.97
CA GLU A 1137 62.34 -58.14 -23.41
C GLU A 1137 61.13 -58.36 -24.36
N ASP A 1138 61.23 -57.77 -25.55
CA ASP A 1138 60.87 -58.28 -26.89
C ASP A 1138 59.95 -59.53 -27.00
N THR A 1139 58.82 -59.55 -27.73
CA THR A 1139 58.71 -59.18 -29.17
C THR A 1139 57.25 -59.13 -29.68
N LYS A 1140 57.03 -58.33 -30.75
CA LYS A 1140 56.13 -58.54 -31.92
C LYS A 1140 54.82 -59.35 -31.77
N GLY A 1141 53.67 -58.70 -31.98
CA GLY A 1141 52.41 -59.37 -32.31
C GLY A 1141 51.35 -58.40 -32.85
N ALA A 1142 50.80 -58.64 -34.04
CA ALA A 1142 49.95 -57.68 -34.77
C ALA A 1142 48.43 -57.98 -34.71
N SER A 1143 47.63 -56.94 -35.00
CA SER A 1143 46.31 -57.01 -35.65
C SER A 1143 45.05 -57.37 -34.83
N GLN A 1144 44.07 -56.44 -34.87
CA GLN A 1144 42.61 -56.59 -35.14
C GLN A 1144 41.76 -57.73 -34.49
N SER A 1145 40.43 -57.62 -34.32
CA SER A 1145 39.48 -56.51 -34.12
C SER A 1145 38.04 -57.08 -33.95
N LYS A 1146 37.14 -56.39 -33.21
CA LYS A 1146 35.65 -56.56 -33.25
C LYS A 1146 35.09 -57.93 -32.75
N ALA A 1147 33.82 -58.09 -32.34
CA ALA A 1147 32.78 -57.18 -31.81
C ALA A 1147 31.56 -57.99 -31.28
N SER A 1148 30.61 -57.33 -30.58
CA SER A 1148 29.15 -57.67 -30.51
C SER A 1148 28.73 -58.99 -29.80
N LYS A 1149 27.48 -59.28 -29.38
CA LYS A 1149 26.22 -58.53 -29.10
C LYS A 1149 25.23 -59.48 -28.37
N GLU A 1150 24.39 -58.98 -27.44
CA GLU A 1150 23.05 -59.52 -27.04
C GLU A 1150 22.97 -61.00 -26.52
N ALA A 1151 21.90 -61.55 -25.90
CA ALA A 1151 20.50 -61.12 -25.68
C ALA A 1151 19.88 -61.64 -24.33
N THR A 1152 18.59 -61.35 -24.13
CA THR A 1152 17.57 -61.75 -23.10
C THR A 1152 17.23 -63.28 -23.03
N PRO A 1153 16.34 -63.84 -22.14
CA PRO A 1153 15.21 -63.23 -21.36
C PRO A 1153 14.92 -63.77 -19.91
N THR A 1154 13.79 -63.30 -19.32
CA THR A 1154 13.14 -63.66 -18.04
C THR A 1154 12.20 -64.90 -18.14
N PRO A 1155 11.65 -65.50 -17.03
CA PRO A 1155 10.32 -65.05 -16.49
C PRO A 1155 9.98 -65.35 -14.98
N SER A 1156 8.79 -64.85 -14.56
CA SER A 1156 7.83 -65.36 -13.52
C SER A 1156 7.92 -65.01 -11.99
N LYS A 1157 6.77 -65.21 -11.32
CA LYS A 1157 6.26 -64.94 -9.93
C LYS A 1157 5.25 -66.10 -9.57
N PRO A 1158 4.64 -66.33 -8.36
CA PRO A 1158 4.16 -65.33 -7.35
C PRO A 1158 4.04 -65.73 -5.82
N ASN A 1159 3.56 -64.79 -4.98
CA ASN A 1159 2.63 -64.84 -3.81
C ASN A 1159 2.91 -65.45 -2.37
N HIS A 1160 2.82 -64.55 -1.37
CA HIS A 1160 2.04 -64.54 -0.08
C HIS A 1160 2.40 -65.30 1.25
N ALA A 1161 1.82 -64.72 2.35
CA ALA A 1161 1.73 -65.09 3.78
C ALA A 1161 2.89 -64.71 4.76
N ASP A 1162 2.68 -64.28 6.03
CA ASP A 1162 1.52 -63.63 6.72
C ASP A 1162 1.88 -62.89 8.06
N GLU A 1163 1.02 -61.95 8.45
CA GLU A 1163 0.70 -61.19 9.71
C GLU A 1163 1.54 -61.11 11.04
N SER A 1164 1.52 -59.88 11.65
CA SER A 1164 1.26 -59.52 13.09
C SER A 1164 2.35 -59.69 14.22
N PRO A 1165 2.21 -59.10 15.46
CA PRO A 1165 1.80 -57.71 15.81
C PRO A 1165 2.50 -57.03 17.05
N ILE A 1166 2.35 -55.69 17.17
CA ILE A 1166 2.17 -54.77 18.36
C ILE A 1166 2.77 -55.07 19.78
N GLY A 1167 3.36 -54.06 20.46
CA GLY A 1167 3.55 -54.05 21.94
C GLY A 1167 4.10 -52.74 22.61
N ASN A 1168 3.46 -52.27 23.70
CA ASN A 1168 3.76 -51.01 24.45
C ASN A 1168 4.91 -51.09 25.49
N VAL A 1169 5.50 -49.94 25.87
CA VAL A 1169 5.93 -49.58 27.25
C VAL A 1169 5.73 -48.06 27.50
N GLN A 1170 5.56 -47.64 28.76
CA GLN A 1170 5.14 -46.28 29.18
C GLN A 1170 5.97 -45.75 30.38
N SER A 1171 5.97 -44.42 30.58
CA SER A 1171 6.08 -43.68 31.87
C SER A 1171 7.44 -43.27 32.51
N MET A 1172 7.48 -41.97 32.85
CA MET A 1172 7.93 -41.31 34.10
C MET A 1172 9.39 -40.93 34.44
N GLN A 1173 9.46 -39.68 34.91
CA GLN A 1173 10.51 -38.84 35.55
C GLN A 1173 10.49 -38.99 37.11
N PRO A 1174 11.17 -38.15 37.94
CA PRO A 1174 12.47 -37.45 37.84
C PRO A 1174 13.33 -37.57 39.14
N SER A 1175 14.50 -36.91 39.24
CA SER A 1175 14.91 -36.08 40.42
C SER A 1175 16.33 -35.46 40.26
N GLN A 1176 16.73 -34.57 41.19
CA GLN A 1176 17.96 -33.77 41.18
C GLN A 1176 18.95 -34.20 42.30
N ALA A 1177 20.28 -34.04 42.11
CA ALA A 1177 21.23 -33.66 43.18
C ALA A 1177 22.68 -33.36 42.69
N THR A 1178 23.23 -32.22 43.11
CA THR A 1178 24.68 -31.95 43.34
C THR A 1178 25.01 -32.20 44.84
N PRO A 1179 26.28 -32.23 45.36
CA PRO A 1179 27.46 -31.47 44.92
C PRO A 1179 28.90 -32.06 45.16
N LEU A 1180 29.92 -31.26 44.77
CA LEU A 1180 31.27 -31.04 45.38
C LEU A 1180 32.21 -32.21 45.78
N GLY A 1181 33.47 -32.14 45.30
CA GLY A 1181 34.65 -32.87 45.81
C GLY A 1181 35.97 -32.20 45.39
N LEU A 1182 37.05 -32.30 46.19
CA LEU A 1182 38.25 -31.44 46.05
C LEU A 1182 39.59 -32.08 46.55
N LYS A 1183 40.71 -31.62 45.98
CA LYS A 1183 42.15 -31.71 46.40
C LYS A 1183 42.89 -33.06 46.38
N LYS A 1184 44.05 -33.08 45.68
CA LYS A 1184 45.44 -33.15 46.23
C LYS A 1184 46.48 -33.13 45.08
N GLN A 1185 47.79 -33.07 45.31
CA GLN A 1185 48.66 -32.00 45.85
C GLN A 1185 50.09 -32.57 45.98
N SER A 1186 51.12 -31.88 45.46
CA SER A 1186 52.55 -32.20 45.71
C SER A 1186 53.43 -30.94 45.62
N GLU A 1187 54.76 -31.07 45.71
CA GLU A 1187 55.69 -29.96 46.01
C GLU A 1187 57.11 -30.21 45.45
N ASN A 1188 57.80 -29.15 45.00
CA ASN A 1188 59.27 -28.87 45.02
C ASN A 1188 59.63 -27.82 43.91
N LYS A 1189 60.29 -26.66 44.11
CA LYS A 1189 61.56 -26.26 44.78
C LYS A 1189 62.82 -26.58 43.94
N ALA A 1190 63.78 -25.66 43.66
CA ALA A 1190 63.97 -24.20 43.90
C ALA A 1190 64.87 -23.60 42.75
N HIS A 1191 65.43 -22.39 42.64
CA HIS A 1191 65.89 -21.24 43.51
C HIS A 1191 65.63 -19.87 42.77
N LYS A 1192 66.02 -18.61 43.12
CA LYS A 1192 67.16 -17.90 43.78
C LYS A 1192 68.46 -17.88 42.90
N LEU A 1193 69.26 -16.82 42.68
CA LEU A 1193 69.48 -15.45 43.25
C LEU A 1193 69.35 -14.30 42.16
N VAL A 1194 70.11 -13.18 42.17
CA VAL A 1194 69.83 -11.83 42.76
C VAL A 1194 70.76 -10.72 42.15
N HIS A 1195 70.47 -9.41 42.36
CA HIS A 1195 71.20 -8.15 41.98
C HIS A 1195 71.07 -7.63 40.52
N SER A 1196 71.08 -6.31 40.20
CA SER A 1196 71.25 -5.06 41.00
C SER A 1196 70.48 -3.83 40.41
N LEU A 1197 70.51 -2.68 41.11
CA LEU A 1197 69.95 -1.34 40.80
C LEU A 1197 71.08 -0.29 40.99
N PRO A 1198 71.08 0.93 40.37
CA PRO A 1198 70.42 2.09 41.02
C PRO A 1198 70.02 3.35 40.16
N GLN A 1199 69.05 4.14 40.67
CA GLN A 1199 69.00 5.65 40.70
C GLN A 1199 68.91 6.48 39.37
N THR A 1200 68.39 7.73 39.29
CA THR A 1200 67.73 8.69 40.22
C THR A 1200 66.92 9.78 39.48
N ALA A 1201 66.05 10.51 40.22
CA ALA A 1201 65.57 11.90 39.99
C ALA A 1201 64.57 12.16 38.82
N ASP A 1202 63.59 13.09 38.91
CA ASP A 1202 63.10 13.82 40.08
C ASP A 1202 61.62 14.28 39.98
N GLN A 1203 61.00 14.43 41.16
CA GLN A 1203 60.19 15.56 41.69
C GLN A 1203 59.64 16.65 40.74
N LYS A 1204 58.50 17.33 40.99
CA LYS A 1204 57.56 17.39 42.15
C LYS A 1204 56.24 18.09 41.75
N GLY A 1205 55.13 17.85 42.46
CA GLY A 1205 53.94 18.70 42.37
C GLY A 1205 52.69 18.14 43.07
N LEU A 1206 52.48 18.48 44.35
CA LEU A 1206 51.27 18.12 45.11
C LEU A 1206 50.27 19.30 45.17
N GLY A 1207 48.98 18.97 45.19
CA GLY A 1207 47.88 19.88 45.56
C GLY A 1207 46.69 19.06 46.03
N ILE A 1208 46.29 19.21 47.30
CA ILE A 1208 45.27 18.38 47.98
C ILE A 1208 44.20 19.28 48.59
N SER A 1209 42.94 18.83 48.60
CA SER A 1209 41.77 19.21 49.46
C SER A 1209 40.56 19.73 48.69
N LEU A 1210 39.32 19.67 49.20
CA LEU A 1210 38.62 18.62 49.97
C LEU A 1210 37.11 19.00 49.99
N LEU A 1211 36.21 18.02 50.09
CA LEU A 1211 34.76 18.08 50.43
C LEU A 1211 33.94 19.38 50.23
N GLY A 1212 32.84 19.27 49.48
CA GLY A 1212 31.67 20.17 49.54
C GLY A 1212 30.41 19.44 49.06
N LEU A 1213 29.29 19.55 49.78
CA LEU A 1213 28.07 18.75 49.60
C LEU A 1213 26.83 19.66 49.69
N LEU A 1214 25.77 19.36 48.92
CA LEU A 1214 24.45 20.05 48.90
C LEU A 1214 24.48 21.50 48.34
N SER A 1215 23.50 22.01 47.55
CA SER A 1215 22.17 21.52 47.17
C SER A 1215 21.53 22.31 46.00
N LEU A 1216 20.41 21.79 45.46
CA LEU A 1216 19.25 22.48 44.83
C LEU A 1216 19.40 23.36 43.55
N VAL A 1217 18.80 22.85 42.46
CA VAL A 1217 17.76 23.47 41.60
C VAL A 1217 17.97 24.89 41.02
N GLY A 1218 17.76 25.02 39.69
CA GLY A 1218 17.31 26.28 39.07
C GLY A 1218 17.63 26.42 37.58
N LEU A 1219 16.63 26.29 36.70
CA LEU A 1219 16.82 26.43 35.24
C LEU A 1219 16.54 27.86 34.73
N ALA A 1220 17.26 28.23 33.67
CA ALA A 1220 16.92 29.22 32.64
C ALA A 1220 16.71 30.71 33.01
N ARG A 1221 17.53 31.59 32.39
CA ARG A 1221 17.03 32.84 31.76
C ARG A 1221 17.95 33.40 30.68
N THR A 1222 17.43 33.40 29.44
CA THR A 1222 17.43 34.48 28.43
C THR A 1222 18.59 35.51 28.36
N ARG A 1223 19.02 35.85 27.13
CA ARG A 1223 18.69 37.17 26.52
C ARG A 1223 18.97 37.26 25.01
N ARG A 1224 18.16 38.08 24.32
CA ARG A 1224 18.45 38.65 22.99
C ARG A 1224 19.37 39.88 23.13
N LEU A 1225 20.01 40.29 22.04
CA LEU A 1225 20.18 41.70 21.68
C LEU A 1225 20.07 41.90 20.14
N ARG A 1226 19.93 43.14 19.68
CA ARG A 1226 19.71 43.55 18.26
C ARG A 1226 20.82 44.53 17.81
N TYR A 1227 21.04 44.65 16.50
CA TYR A 1227 20.89 45.85 15.63
C TYR A 1227 21.45 45.46 14.22
N GLU A 1228 20.69 45.59 13.12
CA GLU A 1228 20.80 46.63 12.05
C GLU A 1228 22.21 46.85 11.47
N GLY A 1229 22.50 46.84 10.15
CA GLY A 1229 21.71 46.70 8.90
C GLY A 1229 22.68 46.69 7.67
N VAL A 1230 22.38 47.08 6.41
CA VAL A 1230 21.14 47.45 5.69
C VAL A 1230 21.39 47.50 4.14
N LYS A 1231 20.32 47.48 3.31
CA LYS A 1231 20.24 47.83 1.85
C LYS A 1231 20.89 46.95 0.74
N ASN A 1232 20.08 46.67 -0.30
CA ASN A 1232 20.36 46.65 -1.76
C ASN A 1232 21.41 45.65 -2.34
N SER A 1233 21.17 44.82 -3.36
CA SER A 1233 20.24 44.86 -4.50
C SER A 1233 20.48 43.67 -5.48
N LYS A 1234 19.61 43.55 -6.51
CA LYS A 1234 19.83 42.91 -7.83
C LYS A 1234 20.37 41.46 -7.93
N ARG A 1235 19.43 40.56 -8.27
CA ARG A 1235 19.50 39.56 -9.36
C ARG A 1235 20.88 39.34 -10.04
N LYS A 1236 21.29 38.08 -10.11
CA LYS A 1236 20.83 37.24 -11.25
C LYS A 1236 20.48 35.83 -10.81
#